data_AF-A0A933TT68-F1
#
_entry.id   AF-A0A933TT68-F1
#
_cell.length_a   1.000
_cell.length_b   1.000
_cell.length_c   1.000
_cell.angle_alpha   90.00
_cell.angle_beta   90.00
_cell.angle_gamma   90.00
#
_symmetry.space_group_name_H-M   'P 1'
#
loop_
_entity.id
_entity.type
_entity.pdbx_description
1 polymer ?
#
loop_
_entity_poly.entity_id
_entity_poly.type
_entity_poly.pdbx_seq_one_letter_code
_entity_poly.pdbx_strand_id
1 'polypeptide(L)'
;MRAALFLLFSLLLTPLAHADEARGLKAIALDKATQQQGEVKLYDKSYAVIIGIDHYQHLPADRQLKLAVHDAKGMEATLKRHYKFDHIVSLYNQEATRARILDVLTEELPAKMGENDALFVFFAGHGDQLKSRNGDVGYLIPHDGQVGKLSSVLSMADLRDTVSKAIPAKHVFYVIDACYGGQLTATRAIDKAPRRDLAYLKEIAREPVRQVLTAGGKGEEVLDGGPNGHSVFTGRLIEVLEKAGDFITANEIQAILRERVYGDARARNHTQTPAYGTLSGSGDFVFVPSLERKVSDNRAEIARLEAELKAIAEAEARAKTAASRAERERRQQEADAARRAAEGRLKAEQLKQQQLEAEQAQRDAAAAERQRLLAARGEDEKRLAELKAAAEARRKSVSTQTGGEFPTLDSAVAEIRRLEQQIRQIEAGYEKELAVSRQRVEQRYAGLLAALDAEKKDEFETQSGFKSRVEQQRGVLQRQRREELERLETGRVAAEEVAPLKARIQALADRTYQIGSGYQVDLGGYDADKGVFLVGVHPRAPAKGGASSSAKLAFNGVLPLAPESARQFKQQWSAGLVRVEVSATTKAGVTAVHLVNEMDGSQRRYWAGQFLTEEERERQERQERQERQERQYRGEMVAIPGKDYAMGKYEVTQAQWRAVMGNDPSHFKGCDDCPVEQVSWDDVQEYLSKLNQMTGKQYRLPTESEWRHACDGGSSQEYCGSGNVDAVAWYNGNSGGKTHPVGQKQANGYGLYDMTGNVWEWQQDCWRGNCSERVLRGGSWNDGSENARAANRYRSTTARRDDDNGFRVVVGSARTD
;
A
#
# COMPACT_ATOMS: atom_id res chain seq x y z
N MET A 1 28.44 7.15 -41.33
CA MET A 1 29.12 8.01 -40.33
C MET A 1 28.04 8.78 -39.58
N ARG A 2 27.86 8.52 -38.27
CA ARG A 2 26.85 9.15 -37.37
C ARG A 2 25.36 8.90 -37.74
N ALA A 3 24.40 8.85 -36.81
CA ALA A 3 24.44 8.58 -35.37
C ALA A 3 23.04 8.16 -34.84
N ALA A 4 23.05 7.35 -33.77
CA ALA A 4 22.02 7.16 -32.74
C ALA A 4 20.55 7.60 -32.98
N LEU A 5 19.62 6.63 -33.02
CA LEU A 5 18.37 6.67 -32.22
C LEU A 5 17.68 5.30 -32.14
N PHE A 6 18.06 4.44 -31.18
CA PHE A 6 17.25 3.30 -30.71
C PHE A 6 17.70 2.92 -29.29
N LEU A 7 17.17 3.65 -28.31
CA LEU A 7 17.31 3.39 -26.87
C LEU A 7 15.97 3.70 -26.18
N LEU A 8 15.71 3.01 -25.07
CA LEU A 8 14.52 3.14 -24.20
C LEU A 8 13.20 2.56 -24.75
N PHE A 9 13.14 1.23 -24.83
CA PHE A 9 11.87 0.49 -24.71
C PHE A 9 12.00 -0.73 -23.80
N SER A 10 12.52 -0.51 -22.58
CA SER A 10 12.66 -1.55 -21.54
C SER A 10 12.77 -0.92 -20.15
N LEU A 11 11.64 -0.63 -19.49
CA LEU A 11 11.59 -0.26 -18.07
C LEU A 11 10.30 -0.80 -17.42
N LEU A 12 10.48 -1.87 -16.64
CA LEU A 12 9.68 -2.26 -15.47
C LEU A 12 8.21 -2.68 -15.72
N LEU A 13 8.03 -3.87 -16.32
CA LEU A 13 7.14 -4.86 -15.70
C LEU A 13 7.91 -5.50 -14.53
N THR A 14 7.80 -4.92 -13.34
CA THR A 14 8.13 -5.65 -12.10
C THR A 14 6.92 -6.46 -11.65
N PRO A 15 6.98 -7.80 -11.63
CA PRO A 15 5.94 -8.58 -10.97
C PRO A 15 5.90 -8.22 -9.48
N LEU A 16 4.71 -8.18 -8.91
CA LEU A 16 4.40 -7.91 -7.50
C LEU A 16 4.78 -9.08 -6.56
N ALA A 17 5.96 -9.68 -6.80
CA ALA A 17 6.50 -10.83 -6.09
C ALA A 17 7.26 -10.47 -4.80
N HIS A 18 7.47 -9.18 -4.51
CA HIS A 18 8.20 -8.71 -3.32
C HIS A 18 7.24 -8.37 -2.18
N ALA A 19 6.34 -9.31 -1.85
CA ALA A 19 5.31 -9.13 -0.82
C ALA A 19 5.41 -10.12 0.34
N ASP A 20 6.40 -11.03 0.36
CA ASP A 20 6.65 -11.97 1.47
C ASP A 20 7.63 -11.40 2.53
N GLU A 21 8.06 -10.16 2.39
CA GLU A 21 9.31 -9.64 2.98
C GLU A 21 9.33 -9.41 4.51
N ALA A 22 8.31 -9.89 5.24
CA ALA A 22 8.15 -9.69 6.69
C ALA A 22 7.60 -10.91 7.46
N ARG A 23 7.62 -12.12 6.88
CA ARG A 23 7.08 -13.34 7.50
C ARG A 23 8.12 -14.14 8.30
N GLY A 24 8.38 -13.70 9.53
CA GLY A 24 9.25 -14.47 10.42
C GLY A 24 8.67 -15.82 10.85
N LEU A 25 9.34 -16.91 10.45
CA LEU A 25 8.97 -18.31 10.76
C LEU A 25 9.00 -18.61 12.27
N LYS A 26 8.12 -19.49 12.74
CA LYS A 26 7.97 -19.87 14.15
C LYS A 26 7.66 -21.35 14.36
N ALA A 27 7.82 -21.81 15.59
CA ALA A 27 7.32 -23.10 16.04
C ALA A 27 6.54 -22.98 17.36
N ILE A 28 5.61 -23.89 17.57
CA ILE A 28 4.88 -24.07 18.84
C ILE A 28 5.52 -25.24 19.59
N ALA A 29 5.85 -25.05 20.85
CA ALA A 29 6.37 -26.11 21.73
C ALA A 29 5.62 -26.13 23.06
N LEU A 30 5.58 -27.32 23.68
CA LEU A 30 4.96 -27.49 25.00
C LEU A 30 5.95 -27.13 26.10
N ASP A 31 5.52 -26.30 27.05
CA ASP A 31 6.21 -26.17 28.32
C ASP A 31 5.90 -27.40 29.19
N LYS A 32 6.92 -28.19 29.51
CA LYS A 32 6.73 -29.44 30.27
C LYS A 32 6.32 -29.19 31.73
N ALA A 33 6.63 -28.04 32.31
CA ALA A 33 6.30 -27.72 33.70
C ALA A 33 4.86 -27.19 33.84
N THR A 34 4.40 -26.38 32.90
CA THR A 34 3.03 -25.79 32.94
C THR A 34 2.00 -26.53 32.08
N GLN A 35 2.44 -27.44 31.20
CA GLN A 35 1.63 -28.10 30.16
C GLN A 35 0.93 -27.11 29.20
N GLN A 36 1.40 -25.86 29.14
CA GLN A 36 0.90 -24.85 28.21
C GLN A 36 1.74 -24.85 26.93
N GLN A 37 1.07 -24.59 25.80
CA GLN A 37 1.75 -24.35 24.54
C GLN A 37 2.31 -22.93 24.53
N GLY A 38 3.54 -22.78 24.05
CA GLY A 38 4.18 -21.49 23.84
C GLY A 38 4.74 -21.37 22.43
N GLU A 39 4.69 -20.15 21.91
CA GLU A 39 5.18 -19.79 20.60
C GLU A 39 6.66 -19.36 20.68
N VAL A 40 7.48 -19.79 19.71
CA VAL A 40 8.90 -19.42 19.60
C VAL A 40 9.18 -18.87 18.21
N LYS A 41 9.76 -17.67 18.14
CA LYS A 41 10.26 -17.09 16.89
C LYS A 41 11.57 -17.76 16.47
N LEU A 42 11.58 -18.35 15.29
CA LEU A 42 12.73 -19.01 14.69
C LEU A 42 13.47 -18.02 13.81
N TYR A 43 12.85 -17.56 12.71
CA TYR A 43 13.53 -16.79 11.65
C TYR A 43 12.79 -15.50 11.32
N ASP A 44 13.40 -14.62 10.52
CA ASP A 44 12.71 -13.51 9.85
C ASP A 44 12.37 -13.83 8.39
N LYS A 45 13.26 -14.54 7.68
CA LYS A 45 13.03 -15.25 6.40
C LYS A 45 13.78 -16.58 6.36
N SER A 46 13.41 -17.45 5.44
CA SER A 46 13.95 -18.80 5.25
C SER A 46 14.29 -19.07 3.79
N TYR A 47 15.54 -19.47 3.54
CA TYR A 47 16.12 -19.66 2.22
C TYR A 47 16.60 -21.11 2.04
N ALA A 48 16.51 -21.62 0.81
CA ALA A 48 17.15 -22.87 0.43
C ALA A 48 17.99 -22.72 -0.84
N VAL A 49 19.15 -23.36 -0.88
CA VAL A 49 20.00 -23.55 -2.06
C VAL A 49 20.09 -25.04 -2.35
N ILE A 50 19.59 -25.47 -3.50
CA ILE A 50 19.45 -26.89 -3.86
C ILE A 50 20.28 -27.18 -5.11
N ILE A 51 21.38 -27.92 -4.94
CA ILE A 51 22.37 -28.17 -5.99
C ILE A 51 22.34 -29.67 -6.34
N GLY A 52 22.21 -30.00 -7.62
CA GLY A 52 22.26 -31.36 -8.13
C GLY A 52 23.06 -31.45 -9.43
N ILE A 53 24.09 -32.30 -9.46
CA ILE A 53 25.02 -32.37 -10.60
C ILE A 53 25.21 -33.82 -11.03
N ASP A 54 24.54 -34.20 -12.12
CA ASP A 54 24.75 -35.48 -12.79
C ASP A 54 25.82 -35.40 -13.87
N HIS A 55 25.90 -34.25 -14.53
CA HIS A 55 26.79 -34.04 -15.68
C HIS A 55 27.90 -33.04 -15.33
N TYR A 56 29.13 -33.44 -15.63
CA TYR A 56 30.37 -32.73 -15.34
C TYR A 56 31.17 -32.51 -16.62
N GLN A 57 31.59 -31.27 -16.87
CA GLN A 57 32.31 -30.86 -18.08
C GLN A 57 33.65 -31.58 -18.26
N HIS A 58 34.29 -31.97 -17.16
CA HIS A 58 35.65 -32.54 -17.14
C HIS A 58 35.73 -34.01 -16.72
N LEU A 59 34.59 -34.70 -16.59
CA LEU A 59 34.57 -36.15 -16.33
C LEU A 59 34.19 -36.96 -17.59
N PRO A 60 34.77 -38.16 -17.76
CA PRO A 60 34.36 -39.06 -18.84
C PRO A 60 32.96 -39.66 -18.57
N ALA A 61 32.31 -40.15 -19.62
CA ALA A 61 30.90 -40.56 -19.59
C ALA A 61 30.59 -41.71 -18.60
N ASP A 62 31.56 -42.57 -18.30
CA ASP A 62 31.49 -43.67 -17.33
C ASP A 62 31.51 -43.19 -15.86
N ARG A 63 31.92 -41.95 -15.61
CA ARG A 63 32.02 -41.34 -14.26
C ARG A 63 30.97 -40.26 -13.99
N GLN A 64 30.03 -40.07 -14.91
CA GLN A 64 28.89 -39.17 -14.71
C GLN A 64 27.89 -39.81 -13.73
N LEU A 65 27.24 -38.99 -12.90
CA LEU A 65 26.19 -39.47 -12.00
C LEU A 65 24.84 -39.55 -12.75
N LYS A 66 23.85 -40.19 -12.11
CA LYS A 66 22.51 -40.42 -12.70
C LYS A 66 21.35 -40.06 -11.77
N LEU A 67 21.61 -39.83 -10.49
CA LEU A 67 20.60 -39.58 -9.46
C LEU A 67 20.79 -38.25 -8.72
N ALA A 68 21.88 -37.53 -8.90
CA ALA A 68 22.15 -36.31 -8.15
C ALA A 68 21.15 -35.18 -8.47
N VAL A 69 20.71 -35.05 -9.73
CA VAL A 69 19.63 -34.12 -10.08
C VAL A 69 18.27 -34.66 -9.64
N HIS A 70 18.07 -35.98 -9.61
CA HIS A 70 16.84 -36.60 -9.11
C HIS A 70 16.66 -36.35 -7.60
N ASP A 71 17.73 -36.52 -6.82
CA ASP A 71 17.81 -36.29 -5.38
C ASP A 71 17.61 -34.82 -5.03
N ALA A 72 18.29 -33.92 -5.73
CA ALA A 72 18.09 -32.48 -5.57
C ALA A 72 16.65 -32.05 -5.91
N LYS A 73 16.02 -32.61 -6.95
CA LYS A 73 14.60 -32.35 -7.27
C LYS A 73 13.63 -32.96 -6.26
N GLY A 74 13.92 -34.15 -5.73
CA GLY A 74 13.15 -34.77 -4.65
C GLY A 74 13.17 -33.90 -3.39
N MET A 75 14.35 -33.40 -3.00
CA MET A 75 14.50 -32.46 -1.91
C MET A 75 13.73 -31.15 -2.18
N GLU A 76 13.92 -30.53 -3.35
CA GLU A 76 13.20 -29.30 -3.73
C GLU A 76 11.67 -29.46 -3.63
N ALA A 77 11.14 -30.56 -4.19
CA ALA A 77 9.72 -30.87 -4.15
C ALA A 77 9.23 -31.12 -2.72
N THR A 78 10.04 -31.78 -1.89
CA THR A 78 9.74 -32.02 -0.47
C THR A 78 9.63 -30.69 0.29
N LEU A 79 10.61 -29.80 0.13
CA LEU A 79 10.58 -28.48 0.78
C LEU A 79 9.38 -27.65 0.30
N LYS A 80 9.15 -27.56 -1.02
CA LYS A 80 8.02 -26.80 -1.60
C LYS A 80 6.64 -27.31 -1.17
N ARG A 81 6.48 -28.62 -0.97
CA ARG A 81 5.20 -29.24 -0.61
C ARG A 81 4.95 -29.23 0.90
N HIS A 82 5.97 -29.59 1.69
CA HIS A 82 5.81 -29.96 3.09
C HIS A 82 6.29 -28.90 4.08
N TYR A 83 6.99 -27.86 3.64
CA TYR A 83 7.62 -26.85 4.49
C TYR A 83 7.38 -25.42 3.98
N LYS A 84 7.58 -24.43 4.84
CA LYS A 84 7.62 -23.02 4.44
C LYS A 84 9.07 -22.59 4.22
N PHE A 85 9.36 -22.16 3.00
CA PHE A 85 10.60 -21.50 2.56
C PHE A 85 10.22 -20.32 1.69
N ASP A 86 10.73 -19.13 2.00
CA ASP A 86 10.39 -17.89 1.29
C ASP A 86 11.08 -17.83 -0.08
N HIS A 87 12.30 -18.37 -0.16
CA HIS A 87 13.09 -18.39 -1.40
C HIS A 87 13.85 -19.71 -1.56
N ILE A 88 13.73 -20.34 -2.74
CA ILE A 88 14.48 -21.54 -3.10
C ILE A 88 15.23 -21.26 -4.41
N VAL A 89 16.56 -21.36 -4.37
CA VAL A 89 17.43 -21.29 -5.55
C VAL A 89 17.90 -22.71 -5.87
N SER A 90 17.55 -23.20 -7.06
CA SER A 90 18.00 -24.50 -7.54
C SER A 90 19.06 -24.33 -8.63
N LEU A 91 20.14 -25.11 -8.58
CA LEU A 91 21.18 -25.14 -9.60
C LEU A 91 21.39 -26.58 -10.06
N TYR A 92 21.11 -26.85 -11.34
CA TYR A 92 21.23 -28.18 -11.93
C TYR A 92 22.27 -28.23 -13.05
N ASN A 93 23.13 -29.25 -13.04
CA ASN A 93 24.12 -29.50 -14.09
C ASN A 93 24.86 -28.21 -14.52
N GLN A 94 24.66 -27.74 -15.76
CA GLN A 94 25.35 -26.59 -16.34
C GLN A 94 25.19 -25.28 -15.54
N GLU A 95 24.12 -25.15 -14.75
CA GLU A 95 23.89 -23.96 -13.90
C GLU A 95 24.75 -24.00 -12.63
N ALA A 96 25.15 -25.19 -12.17
CA ALA A 96 25.91 -25.43 -10.96
C ALA A 96 27.44 -25.29 -11.17
N THR A 97 27.86 -24.18 -11.81
CA THR A 97 29.29 -23.85 -11.93
C THR A 97 29.87 -23.33 -10.62
N ARG A 98 31.19 -23.42 -10.43
CA ARG A 98 31.88 -22.90 -9.25
C ARG A 98 31.58 -21.43 -9.02
N ALA A 99 31.63 -20.63 -10.09
CA ALA A 99 31.35 -19.20 -10.05
C ALA A 99 29.91 -18.94 -9.60
N ARG A 100 28.91 -19.64 -10.17
CA ARG A 100 27.50 -19.44 -9.83
C ARG A 100 27.15 -19.91 -8.42
N ILE A 101 27.70 -21.04 -7.96
CA ILE A 101 27.47 -21.53 -6.59
C ILE A 101 28.02 -20.53 -5.56
N LEU A 102 29.21 -19.97 -5.80
CA LEU A 102 29.79 -18.95 -4.90
C LEU A 102 28.97 -17.65 -4.94
N ASP A 103 28.65 -17.15 -6.13
CA ASP A 103 27.82 -15.95 -6.34
C ASP A 103 26.47 -16.04 -5.59
N VAL A 104 25.77 -17.18 -5.64
CA VAL A 104 24.55 -17.42 -4.84
C VAL A 104 24.82 -17.30 -3.34
N LEU A 105 25.89 -17.95 -2.84
CA LEU A 105 26.15 -18.11 -1.41
C LEU A 105 26.88 -16.92 -0.76
N THR A 106 27.63 -16.10 -1.51
CA THR A 106 28.40 -14.97 -0.97
C THR A 106 27.86 -13.59 -1.37
N GLU A 107 27.13 -13.48 -2.49
CA GLU A 107 26.63 -12.19 -2.98
C GLU A 107 25.09 -12.15 -3.06
N GLU A 108 24.47 -13.01 -3.88
CA GLU A 108 23.08 -12.86 -4.30
C GLU A 108 22.07 -13.07 -3.16
N LEU A 109 22.29 -14.08 -2.32
CA LEU A 109 21.44 -14.34 -1.15
C LEU A 109 21.85 -13.48 0.06
N PRO A 110 23.14 -13.32 0.43
CA PRO A 110 23.57 -12.39 1.48
C PRO A 110 23.02 -10.96 1.31
N ALA A 111 22.93 -10.44 0.08
CA ALA A 111 22.34 -9.12 -0.19
C ALA A 111 20.83 -9.00 0.15
N LYS A 112 20.13 -10.12 0.40
CA LYS A 112 18.69 -10.21 0.71
C LYS A 112 18.42 -10.67 2.15
N MET A 113 19.43 -11.22 2.83
CA MET A 113 19.34 -11.86 4.14
C MET A 113 19.57 -10.90 5.31
N GLY A 114 18.77 -11.05 6.36
CA GLY A 114 19.00 -10.45 7.68
C GLY A 114 19.67 -11.41 8.67
N GLU A 115 20.17 -10.85 9.77
CA GLU A 115 20.88 -11.60 10.84
C GLU A 115 20.02 -12.65 11.56
N ASN A 116 18.69 -12.57 11.43
CA ASN A 116 17.74 -13.53 12.02
C ASN A 116 17.33 -14.66 11.07
N ASP A 117 17.77 -14.64 9.81
CA ASP A 117 17.25 -15.55 8.78
C ASP A 117 17.82 -16.97 8.89
N ALA A 118 17.28 -17.89 8.10
CA ALA A 118 17.78 -19.25 7.96
C ALA A 118 18.19 -19.57 6.52
N LEU A 119 19.27 -20.33 6.35
CA LEU A 119 19.69 -20.88 5.06
C LEU A 119 19.90 -22.40 5.14
N PHE A 120 19.10 -23.14 4.38
CA PHE A 120 19.34 -24.55 4.09
C PHE A 120 20.15 -24.69 2.81
N VAL A 121 21.18 -25.53 2.78
CA VAL A 121 21.96 -25.81 1.57
C VAL A 121 21.99 -27.32 1.36
N PHE A 122 21.36 -27.81 0.30
CA PHE A 122 21.45 -29.20 -0.13
C PHE A 122 22.37 -29.31 -1.34
N PHE A 123 23.35 -30.21 -1.30
CA PHE A 123 24.21 -30.54 -2.43
C PHE A 123 24.19 -32.04 -2.67
N ALA A 124 23.82 -32.46 -3.88
CA ALA A 124 24.00 -33.82 -4.37
C ALA A 124 24.97 -33.83 -5.56
N GLY A 125 25.98 -34.69 -5.52
CA GLY A 125 26.99 -34.80 -6.58
C GLY A 125 28.31 -35.42 -6.11
N HIS A 126 29.34 -35.31 -6.95
CA HIS A 126 30.69 -35.76 -6.62
C HIS A 126 31.37 -34.90 -5.56
N GLY A 127 31.98 -35.59 -4.59
CA GLY A 127 32.94 -35.07 -3.63
C GLY A 127 34.15 -36.00 -3.58
N ASP A 128 35.34 -35.44 -3.33
CA ASP A 128 36.62 -36.15 -3.42
C ASP A 128 37.65 -35.55 -2.45
N GLN A 129 38.81 -36.19 -2.27
CA GLN A 129 39.84 -35.79 -1.29
C GLN A 129 41.23 -35.67 -1.91
N LEU A 130 41.86 -34.52 -1.73
CA LEU A 130 43.29 -34.37 -1.96
C LEU A 130 44.06 -34.88 -0.73
N LYS A 131 44.77 -36.02 -0.88
CA LYS A 131 45.65 -36.54 0.18
C LYS A 131 46.87 -35.63 0.35
N SER A 132 47.19 -35.28 1.60
CA SER A 132 48.33 -34.43 1.93
C SER A 132 48.99 -34.87 3.23
N ARG A 133 50.31 -34.61 3.36
CA ARG A 133 51.11 -34.91 4.56
C ARG A 133 50.60 -34.21 5.82
N ASN A 134 49.88 -33.10 5.66
CA ASN A 134 49.39 -32.25 6.76
C ASN A 134 47.88 -32.44 7.04
N GLY A 135 47.28 -33.52 6.51
CA GLY A 135 45.85 -33.81 6.59
C GLY A 135 45.18 -33.74 5.22
N ASP A 136 44.26 -34.66 4.96
CA ASP A 136 43.50 -34.72 3.71
C ASP A 136 42.57 -33.52 3.57
N VAL A 137 42.41 -32.98 2.36
CA VAL A 137 41.50 -31.86 2.06
C VAL A 137 40.37 -32.33 1.15
N GLY A 138 39.17 -32.45 1.72
CA GLY A 138 37.95 -32.73 0.98
C GLY A 138 37.48 -31.52 0.17
N TYR A 139 36.85 -31.79 -0.97
CA TYR A 139 36.21 -30.79 -1.82
C TYR A 139 34.97 -31.34 -2.52
N LEU A 140 34.01 -30.46 -2.81
CA LEU A 140 32.90 -30.71 -3.71
C LEU A 140 33.28 -30.29 -5.13
N ILE A 141 32.79 -31.03 -6.12
CA ILE A 141 33.06 -30.77 -7.54
C ILE A 141 31.85 -30.05 -8.15
N PRO A 142 31.99 -28.81 -8.64
CA PRO A 142 30.99 -28.13 -9.48
C PRO A 142 30.96 -28.70 -10.90
N HIS A 143 30.00 -28.26 -11.73
CA HIS A 143 29.87 -28.72 -13.12
C HIS A 143 31.13 -28.50 -13.97
N ASP A 144 31.76 -27.33 -13.83
CA ASP A 144 33.02 -26.91 -14.44
C ASP A 144 34.26 -27.31 -13.59
N GLY A 145 34.06 -28.12 -12.55
CA GLY A 145 35.10 -28.58 -11.66
C GLY A 145 35.97 -29.68 -12.27
N GLN A 146 37.28 -29.60 -12.05
CA GLN A 146 38.25 -30.61 -12.47
C GLN A 146 38.89 -31.29 -11.25
N VAL A 147 38.79 -32.62 -11.20
CA VAL A 147 39.42 -33.47 -10.16
C VAL A 147 40.91 -33.13 -10.01
N GLY A 148 41.39 -32.98 -8.77
CA GLY A 148 42.77 -32.63 -8.45
C GLY A 148 43.16 -31.16 -8.70
N LYS A 149 42.29 -30.32 -9.28
CA LYS A 149 42.56 -28.89 -9.53
C LYS A 149 41.79 -28.03 -8.54
N LEU A 150 42.41 -27.76 -7.39
CA LEU A 150 41.83 -27.02 -6.25
C LEU A 150 41.17 -25.68 -6.64
N SER A 151 41.70 -24.94 -7.61
CA SER A 151 41.13 -23.66 -8.06
C SER A 151 39.79 -23.79 -8.81
N SER A 152 39.40 -25.00 -9.22
CA SER A 152 38.14 -25.29 -9.92
C SER A 152 37.09 -26.02 -9.07
N VAL A 153 37.41 -26.32 -7.81
CA VAL A 153 36.50 -27.05 -6.89
C VAL A 153 36.12 -26.18 -5.69
N LEU A 154 35.17 -26.66 -4.88
CA LEU A 154 34.74 -26.02 -3.63
C LEU A 154 35.37 -26.77 -2.47
N SER A 155 36.48 -26.26 -1.94
CA SER A 155 37.15 -26.82 -0.76
C SER A 155 36.23 -26.77 0.45
N MET A 156 36.19 -27.86 1.23
CA MET A 156 35.43 -27.91 2.48
C MET A 156 35.96 -26.92 3.52
N ALA A 157 37.25 -26.59 3.46
CA ALA A 157 37.82 -25.53 4.30
C ALA A 157 37.29 -24.15 3.89
N ASP A 158 37.21 -23.84 2.60
CA ASP A 158 36.69 -22.54 2.11
C ASP A 158 35.19 -22.39 2.43
N LEU A 159 34.42 -23.48 2.29
CA LEU A 159 33.01 -23.50 2.68
C LEU A 159 32.81 -23.20 4.17
N ARG A 160 33.66 -23.75 5.05
CA ARG A 160 33.62 -23.49 6.50
C ARG A 160 34.15 -22.10 6.87
N ASP A 161 35.34 -21.76 6.39
CA ASP A 161 36.14 -20.66 6.94
C ASP A 161 35.95 -19.33 6.21
N THR A 162 35.37 -19.35 5.00
CA THR A 162 35.11 -18.16 4.18
C THR A 162 33.61 -18.04 3.87
N VAL A 163 33.02 -18.99 3.14
CA VAL A 163 31.62 -18.89 2.65
C VAL A 163 30.63 -18.84 3.82
N SER A 164 30.72 -19.77 4.78
CA SER A 164 29.84 -19.80 5.97
C SER A 164 29.95 -18.58 6.89
N LYS A 165 30.99 -17.76 6.74
CA LYS A 165 31.15 -16.50 7.50
C LYS A 165 30.65 -15.27 6.73
N ALA A 166 30.55 -15.36 5.40
CA ALA A 166 29.95 -14.31 4.57
C ALA A 166 28.42 -14.30 4.63
N ILE A 167 27.80 -15.45 4.96
CA ILE A 167 26.35 -15.61 5.07
C ILE A 167 25.83 -14.95 6.37
N PRO A 168 24.97 -13.92 6.30
CA PRO A 168 24.46 -13.21 7.49
C PRO A 168 23.49 -14.03 8.34
N ALA A 169 22.83 -15.03 7.75
CA ALA A 169 21.75 -15.79 8.35
C ALA A 169 22.11 -16.37 9.74
N LYS A 170 21.16 -16.34 10.67
CA LYS A 170 21.32 -16.86 12.03
C LYS A 170 21.63 -18.33 12.05
N HIS A 171 20.86 -19.14 11.31
CA HIS A 171 21.03 -20.60 11.25
C HIS A 171 21.36 -21.00 9.82
N VAL A 172 22.48 -21.69 9.62
CA VAL A 172 22.85 -22.28 8.32
C VAL A 172 22.95 -23.79 8.50
N PHE A 173 22.32 -24.58 7.63
CA PHE A 173 22.40 -26.03 7.66
C PHE A 173 22.77 -26.60 6.29
N TYR A 174 23.97 -27.17 6.21
CA TYR A 174 24.48 -27.85 5.02
C TYR A 174 24.14 -29.33 5.07
N VAL A 175 23.47 -29.84 4.04
CA VAL A 175 23.25 -31.26 3.77
C VAL A 175 23.99 -31.64 2.50
N ILE A 176 24.92 -32.58 2.61
CA ILE A 176 25.84 -32.93 1.52
C ILE A 176 25.72 -34.42 1.21
N ASP A 177 25.01 -34.73 0.14
CA ASP A 177 24.89 -36.04 -0.47
C ASP A 177 25.98 -36.23 -1.53
N ALA A 178 27.21 -36.33 -1.03
CA ALA A 178 28.42 -36.53 -1.81
C ALA A 178 29.38 -37.45 -1.07
N CYS A 179 30.18 -38.21 -1.83
CA CYS A 179 31.28 -38.98 -1.25
C CYS A 179 32.21 -38.06 -0.42
N TYR A 180 32.73 -38.60 0.68
CA TYR A 180 33.74 -37.94 1.52
C TYR A 180 33.33 -36.65 2.27
N GLY A 181 32.04 -36.33 2.38
CA GLY A 181 31.56 -35.12 3.06
C GLY A 181 31.94 -34.98 4.54
N GLY A 182 32.16 -36.08 5.26
CA GLY A 182 32.44 -36.12 6.71
C GLY A 182 33.71 -35.43 7.22
N GLN A 183 34.44 -34.65 6.39
CA GLN A 183 35.55 -33.81 6.85
C GLN A 183 35.12 -32.43 7.37
N LEU A 184 33.89 -31.99 7.12
CA LEU A 184 33.40 -30.69 7.58
C LEU A 184 33.16 -30.63 9.10
N THR A 185 32.99 -31.78 9.78
CA THR A 185 32.63 -31.83 11.20
C THR A 185 33.81 -31.49 12.11
N ALA A 186 33.88 -30.24 12.59
CA ALA A 186 34.99 -29.75 13.41
C ALA A 186 34.93 -30.16 14.90
N THR A 187 33.78 -30.66 15.37
CA THR A 187 33.52 -30.98 16.78
C THR A 187 32.77 -32.31 16.92
N ARG A 188 32.98 -33.03 18.03
CA ARG A 188 32.13 -34.20 18.37
C ARG A 188 30.69 -33.72 18.56
N ALA A 189 29.74 -34.45 17.98
CA ALA A 189 28.32 -34.23 18.24
C ALA A 189 28.06 -34.24 19.75
N ILE A 190 27.27 -33.28 20.22
CA ILE A 190 26.81 -33.26 21.61
C ILE A 190 25.70 -34.30 21.70
N ASP A 191 25.99 -35.46 22.29
CA ASP A 191 25.02 -36.53 22.59
C ASP A 191 24.01 -36.11 23.70
N LYS A 192 23.32 -34.99 23.50
CA LYS A 192 22.11 -34.64 24.25
C LYS A 192 20.93 -35.26 23.50
N ALA A 193 20.21 -36.15 24.18
CA ALA A 193 18.94 -36.67 23.67
C ALA A 193 18.01 -35.49 23.28
N PRO A 194 17.26 -35.59 22.16
CA PRO A 194 16.41 -34.51 21.70
C PRO A 194 15.48 -33.98 22.78
N ARG A 195 15.51 -32.67 22.99
CA ARG A 195 14.59 -31.97 23.88
C ARG A 195 13.63 -31.15 23.04
N ARG A 196 12.34 -31.24 23.37
CA ARG A 196 11.23 -30.52 22.72
C ARG A 196 10.48 -29.60 23.68
N ASP A 197 11.08 -29.27 24.82
CA ASP A 197 10.47 -28.33 25.76
C ASP A 197 10.63 -26.88 25.28
N LEU A 198 9.65 -26.05 25.63
CA LEU A 198 9.57 -24.65 25.22
C LEU A 198 10.81 -23.81 25.60
N ALA A 199 11.43 -24.10 26.75
CA ALA A 199 12.61 -23.36 27.22
C ALA A 199 13.83 -23.67 26.33
N TYR A 200 14.09 -24.95 26.07
CA TYR A 200 15.15 -25.39 25.17
C TYR A 200 14.95 -24.88 23.73
N LEU A 201 13.71 -24.91 23.20
CA LEU A 201 13.45 -24.37 21.87
C LEU A 201 13.72 -22.85 21.79
N LYS A 202 13.40 -22.10 22.85
CA LYS A 202 13.74 -20.66 22.95
C LYS A 202 15.24 -20.40 23.03
N GLU A 203 16.02 -21.31 23.60
CA GLU A 203 17.49 -21.22 23.67
C GLU A 203 18.09 -21.46 22.28
N ILE A 204 17.80 -22.62 21.66
CA ILE A 204 18.40 -23.00 20.36
C ILE A 204 17.93 -22.14 19.19
N ALA A 205 16.79 -21.45 19.30
CA ALA A 205 16.28 -20.51 18.30
C ALA A 205 16.87 -19.09 18.41
N ARG A 206 17.59 -18.78 19.49
CA ARG A 206 18.25 -17.47 19.70
C ARG A 206 19.70 -17.49 19.26
N GLU A 207 20.41 -18.55 19.59
CA GLU A 207 21.84 -18.64 19.33
C GLU A 207 22.13 -18.90 17.84
N PRO A 208 23.06 -18.17 17.20
CA PRO A 208 23.46 -18.47 15.84
C PRO A 208 24.11 -19.87 15.75
N VAL A 209 23.97 -20.53 14.60
CA VAL A 209 24.61 -21.83 14.34
C VAL A 209 24.94 -22.01 12.86
N ARG A 210 26.00 -22.77 12.56
CA ARG A 210 26.26 -23.33 11.24
C ARG A 210 26.50 -24.84 11.38
N GLN A 211 25.55 -25.64 10.94
CA GLN A 211 25.53 -27.11 11.06
C GLN A 211 25.83 -27.77 9.73
N VAL A 212 26.35 -28.99 9.79
CA VAL A 212 26.58 -29.85 8.62
C VAL A 212 26.12 -31.28 8.89
N LEU A 213 25.45 -31.88 7.91
CA LEU A 213 25.10 -33.29 7.82
C LEU A 213 25.57 -33.82 6.47
N THR A 214 26.27 -34.94 6.46
CA THR A 214 26.88 -35.51 5.25
C THR A 214 26.53 -36.98 5.11
N ALA A 215 26.38 -37.45 3.87
CA ALA A 215 25.81 -38.76 3.57
C ALA A 215 26.67 -39.96 3.96
N GLY A 216 27.98 -39.78 4.13
CA GLY A 216 28.92 -40.82 4.54
C GLY A 216 30.09 -40.23 5.35
N GLY A 217 30.64 -41.08 6.22
CA GLY A 217 31.81 -40.78 7.03
C GLY A 217 33.10 -40.68 6.23
N LYS A 218 34.22 -40.40 6.91
CA LYS A 218 35.53 -40.33 6.26
C LYS A 218 35.93 -41.70 5.70
N GLY A 219 35.89 -41.83 4.37
CA GLY A 219 36.28 -43.05 3.66
C GLY A 219 35.13 -43.78 2.98
N GLU A 220 33.89 -43.37 3.22
CA GLU A 220 32.69 -44.11 2.79
C GLU A 220 32.11 -43.57 1.47
N GLU A 221 31.66 -44.48 0.62
CA GLU A 221 30.90 -44.18 -0.60
C GLU A 221 29.39 -44.10 -0.30
N VAL A 222 28.67 -43.27 -1.05
CA VAL A 222 27.22 -43.09 -0.94
C VAL A 222 26.51 -44.10 -1.82
N LEU A 223 25.47 -44.77 -1.30
CA LEU A 223 24.69 -45.74 -2.07
C LEU A 223 23.49 -45.15 -2.81
N ASP A 224 23.29 -45.64 -4.03
CA ASP A 224 22.08 -45.47 -4.83
C ASP A 224 20.95 -46.43 -4.42
N GLY A 225 19.74 -46.20 -4.94
CA GLY A 225 18.61 -47.12 -4.82
C GLY A 225 17.97 -47.12 -3.43
N GLY A 226 17.89 -45.95 -2.80
CA GLY A 226 17.08 -45.69 -1.61
C GLY A 226 15.57 -45.62 -1.91
N PRO A 227 14.77 -45.22 -0.90
CA PRO A 227 13.34 -45.00 -1.05
C PRO A 227 13.00 -44.08 -2.23
N ASN A 228 11.89 -44.36 -2.92
CA ASN A 228 11.36 -43.58 -4.04
C ASN A 228 12.34 -43.35 -5.22
N GLY A 229 13.40 -44.16 -5.34
CA GLY A 229 14.38 -44.05 -6.43
C GLY A 229 15.49 -43.02 -6.20
N HIS A 230 15.64 -42.53 -4.96
CA HIS A 230 16.72 -41.62 -4.55
C HIS A 230 18.02 -42.36 -4.20
N SER A 231 19.08 -41.65 -3.81
CA SER A 231 20.14 -42.24 -2.99
C SER A 231 19.56 -42.77 -1.66
N VAL A 232 20.26 -43.71 -1.01
CA VAL A 232 19.88 -44.25 0.31
C VAL A 232 19.81 -43.13 1.36
N PHE A 233 20.74 -42.17 1.30
CA PHE A 233 20.75 -41.04 2.21
C PHE A 233 19.59 -40.07 1.93
N THR A 234 19.45 -39.59 0.70
CA THR A 234 18.43 -38.59 0.36
C THR A 234 17.02 -39.15 0.47
N GLY A 235 16.77 -40.40 0.03
CA GLY A 235 15.46 -41.03 0.18
C GLY A 235 15.05 -41.19 1.65
N ARG A 236 16.00 -41.52 2.54
CA ARG A 236 15.73 -41.59 3.99
C ARG A 236 15.61 -40.22 4.65
N LEU A 237 16.33 -39.20 4.18
CA LEU A 237 16.19 -37.83 4.65
C LEU A 237 14.81 -37.27 4.29
N ILE A 238 14.36 -37.47 3.04
CA ILE A 238 13.01 -37.13 2.59
C ILE A 238 11.97 -37.83 3.47
N GLU A 239 12.08 -39.14 3.71
CA GLU A 239 11.16 -39.85 4.62
C GLU A 239 11.15 -39.30 6.05
N VAL A 240 12.27 -38.81 6.58
CA VAL A 240 12.33 -38.23 7.94
C VAL A 240 11.61 -36.89 7.97
N LEU A 241 11.80 -36.07 6.94
CA LEU A 241 11.08 -34.80 6.76
C LEU A 241 9.57 -35.06 6.56
N GLU A 242 9.18 -35.92 5.62
CA GLU A 242 7.78 -36.30 5.35
C GLU A 242 7.05 -36.91 6.56
N LYS A 243 7.76 -37.48 7.55
CA LYS A 243 7.15 -38.06 8.77
C LYS A 243 7.14 -37.12 9.98
N ALA A 244 7.73 -35.93 9.89
CA ALA A 244 7.72 -34.92 10.96
C ALA A 244 6.36 -34.20 11.09
N GLY A 245 5.49 -34.67 11.98
CA GLY A 245 4.14 -34.09 12.18
C GLY A 245 4.09 -32.69 12.79
N ASP A 246 5.22 -32.19 13.32
CA ASP A 246 5.42 -30.85 13.86
C ASP A 246 6.81 -30.32 13.45
N PHE A 247 7.36 -29.32 14.14
CA PHE A 247 8.71 -28.85 13.85
C PHE A 247 9.74 -29.97 14.06
N ILE A 248 10.81 -29.99 13.27
CA ILE A 248 11.92 -30.95 13.43
C ILE A 248 13.25 -30.24 13.31
N THR A 249 14.19 -30.53 14.22
CA THR A 249 15.51 -29.87 14.22
C THR A 249 16.59 -30.68 13.49
N ALA A 250 17.71 -30.04 13.12
CA ALA A 250 18.83 -30.75 12.49
C ALA A 250 19.46 -31.81 13.42
N ASN A 251 19.51 -31.57 14.73
CA ASN A 251 19.91 -32.59 15.72
C ASN A 251 18.94 -33.78 15.78
N GLU A 252 17.64 -33.58 15.53
CA GLU A 252 16.65 -34.67 15.45
C GLU A 252 16.78 -35.45 14.14
N ILE A 253 16.91 -34.73 13.02
CA ILE A 253 17.09 -35.33 11.68
C ILE A 253 18.29 -36.27 11.67
N GLN A 254 19.46 -35.83 12.13
CA GLN A 254 20.68 -36.65 12.11
C GLN A 254 20.54 -37.91 12.99
N ALA A 255 19.86 -37.82 14.14
CA ALA A 255 19.69 -38.94 15.05
C ALA A 255 18.87 -40.07 14.40
N ILE A 256 17.74 -39.71 13.77
CA ILE A 256 16.86 -40.68 13.08
C ILE A 256 17.52 -41.18 11.79
N LEU A 257 18.16 -40.30 11.03
CA LEU A 257 18.72 -40.63 9.72
C LEU A 257 19.93 -41.56 9.82
N ARG A 258 20.80 -41.34 10.81
CA ARG A 258 22.02 -42.14 10.99
C ARG A 258 21.72 -43.61 11.22
N GLU A 259 20.69 -43.93 12.01
CA GLU A 259 20.24 -45.31 12.24
C GLU A 259 19.70 -45.95 10.96
N ARG A 260 18.81 -45.25 10.23
CA ARG A 260 18.16 -45.77 9.02
C ARG A 260 19.13 -46.01 7.87
N VAL A 261 20.02 -45.06 7.59
CA VAL A 261 21.00 -45.17 6.49
C VAL A 261 22.03 -46.26 6.80
N TYR A 262 22.49 -46.36 8.05
CA TYR A 262 23.36 -47.45 8.47
C TYR A 262 22.69 -48.82 8.28
N GLY A 263 21.43 -48.97 8.71
CA GLY A 263 20.64 -50.19 8.52
C GLY A 263 20.52 -50.61 7.05
N ASP A 264 20.12 -49.69 6.18
CA ASP A 264 19.98 -49.93 4.73
C ASP A 264 21.31 -50.30 4.06
N ALA A 265 22.41 -49.62 4.42
CA ALA A 265 23.73 -49.90 3.88
C ALA A 265 24.25 -51.27 4.34
N ARG A 266 24.10 -51.60 5.63
CA ARG A 266 24.49 -52.90 6.18
C ARG A 266 23.69 -54.05 5.56
N ALA A 267 22.41 -53.86 5.26
CA ALA A 267 21.58 -54.84 4.56
C ALA A 267 22.08 -55.14 3.12
N ARG A 268 22.91 -54.28 2.55
CA ARG A 268 23.53 -54.40 1.22
C ARG A 268 25.03 -54.76 1.28
N ASN A 269 25.51 -55.20 2.45
CA ASN A 269 26.94 -55.46 2.73
C ASN A 269 27.88 -54.26 2.57
N HIS A 270 27.34 -53.04 2.59
CA HIS A 270 28.10 -51.79 2.52
C HIS A 270 28.27 -51.17 3.91
N THR A 271 29.08 -50.11 4.01
CA THR A 271 29.14 -49.26 5.21
C THR A 271 28.98 -47.80 4.80
N GLN A 272 27.88 -47.20 5.24
CA GLN A 272 27.58 -45.79 5.06
C GLN A 272 26.95 -45.29 6.37
N THR A 273 27.59 -44.30 6.98
CA THR A 273 27.25 -43.74 8.28
C THR A 273 27.19 -42.22 8.13
N PRO A 274 25.99 -41.61 8.13
CA PRO A 274 25.88 -40.16 8.07
C PRO A 274 26.68 -39.47 9.17
N ALA A 275 27.50 -38.50 8.80
CA ALA A 275 28.34 -37.74 9.71
C ALA A 275 27.78 -36.32 9.89
N TYR A 276 27.63 -35.92 11.15
CA TYR A 276 27.00 -34.67 11.56
C TYR A 276 27.89 -33.88 12.53
N GLY A 277 27.82 -32.55 12.47
CA GLY A 277 28.52 -31.68 13.41
C GLY A 277 28.26 -30.20 13.20
N THR A 278 28.90 -29.38 14.04
CA THR A 278 28.76 -27.93 14.04
C THR A 278 30.06 -27.26 13.60
N LEU A 279 29.97 -26.34 12.65
CA LEU A 279 31.07 -25.50 12.16
C LEU A 279 31.35 -24.34 13.13
N SER A 280 30.28 -23.69 13.62
CA SER A 280 30.31 -22.69 14.69
C SER A 280 28.92 -22.47 15.30
N GLY A 281 28.88 -21.87 16.49
CA GLY A 281 27.64 -21.53 17.21
C GLY A 281 27.04 -22.68 18.02
N SER A 282 25.85 -22.45 18.58
CA SER A 282 25.20 -23.35 19.56
C SER A 282 23.68 -23.49 19.43
N GLY A 283 23.06 -22.80 18.46
CA GLY A 283 21.66 -23.00 18.10
C GLY A 283 21.39 -24.31 17.35
N ASP A 284 20.21 -24.41 16.73
CA ASP A 284 19.80 -25.59 15.94
C ASP A 284 18.87 -25.19 14.79
N PHE A 285 19.14 -25.61 13.57
CA PHE A 285 18.26 -25.37 12.42
C PHE A 285 16.93 -26.12 12.61
N VAL A 286 15.80 -25.45 12.36
CA VAL A 286 14.45 -25.98 12.61
C VAL A 286 13.61 -25.89 11.33
N PHE A 287 13.11 -27.02 10.87
CA PHE A 287 12.13 -27.09 9.79
C PHE A 287 10.72 -27.03 10.36
N VAL A 288 9.82 -26.28 9.71
CA VAL A 288 8.41 -26.12 10.14
C VAL A 288 7.44 -26.55 9.03
N PRO A 289 6.57 -27.54 9.31
CA PRO A 289 5.53 -27.99 8.37
C PRO A 289 4.63 -26.89 7.82
N SER A 290 4.28 -27.00 6.54
CA SER A 290 3.31 -26.12 5.87
C SER A 290 1.86 -26.34 6.35
N LEU A 291 0.99 -25.33 6.22
CA LEU A 291 -0.42 -25.43 6.61
C LEU A 291 -1.15 -26.50 5.78
N GLU A 292 -0.85 -26.52 4.48
CA GLU A 292 -1.34 -27.45 3.49
C GLU A 292 -0.98 -28.90 3.86
N ARG A 293 0.22 -29.11 4.44
CA ARG A 293 0.63 -30.37 5.04
C ARG A 293 -0.16 -30.68 6.30
N LYS A 294 -0.29 -29.75 7.26
CA LYS A 294 -1.09 -29.99 8.49
C LYS A 294 -2.52 -30.44 8.17
N VAL A 295 -3.15 -29.84 7.16
CA VAL A 295 -4.48 -30.21 6.63
C VAL A 295 -4.48 -31.64 6.07
N SER A 296 -3.42 -32.07 5.39
CA SER A 296 -3.27 -33.43 4.86
C SER A 296 -3.04 -34.46 5.98
N ASP A 297 -2.13 -34.16 6.91
CA ASP A 297 -1.70 -35.07 7.98
C ASP A 297 -2.86 -35.32 8.98
N ASN A 298 -3.63 -34.28 9.33
CA ASN A 298 -4.85 -34.42 10.11
C ASN A 298 -5.92 -35.27 9.41
N ARG A 299 -6.14 -35.11 8.09
CA ARG A 299 -7.07 -35.98 7.32
C ARG A 299 -6.65 -37.45 7.38
N ALA A 300 -5.35 -37.72 7.29
CA ALA A 300 -4.83 -39.08 7.40
C ALA A 300 -5.06 -39.68 8.80
N GLU A 301 -4.84 -38.91 9.88
CA GLU A 301 -5.11 -39.37 11.25
C GLU A 301 -6.61 -39.52 11.53
N ILE A 302 -7.48 -38.65 11.00
CA ILE A 302 -8.94 -38.83 11.03
C ILE A 302 -9.34 -40.16 10.40
N ALA A 303 -8.88 -40.44 9.17
CA ALA A 303 -9.19 -41.70 8.48
C ALA A 303 -8.66 -42.94 9.24
N ARG A 304 -7.51 -42.81 9.92
CA ARG A 304 -6.95 -43.85 10.78
C ARG A 304 -7.80 -44.06 12.04
N LEU A 305 -8.26 -43.00 12.70
CA LEU A 305 -9.13 -43.07 13.88
C LEU A 305 -10.52 -43.64 13.53
N GLU A 306 -11.05 -43.34 12.34
CA GLU A 306 -12.27 -43.96 11.81
C GLU A 306 -12.08 -45.47 11.57
N ALA A 307 -10.92 -45.88 11.05
CA ALA A 307 -10.57 -47.30 10.92
C ALA A 307 -10.38 -47.99 12.29
N GLU A 308 -9.80 -47.29 13.28
CA GLU A 308 -9.68 -47.78 14.67
C GLU A 308 -11.07 -48.02 15.28
N LEU A 309 -11.98 -47.04 15.16
CA LEU A 309 -13.37 -47.17 15.63
C LEU A 309 -14.13 -48.32 14.97
N LYS A 310 -13.93 -48.52 13.66
CA LYS A 310 -14.51 -49.68 12.95
C LYS A 310 -13.99 -51.00 13.53
N ALA A 311 -12.68 -51.11 13.77
CA ALA A 311 -12.08 -52.32 14.36
C ALA A 311 -12.57 -52.58 15.80
N ILE A 312 -12.81 -51.52 16.59
CA ILE A 312 -13.42 -51.61 17.93
C ILE A 312 -14.87 -52.12 17.83
N ALA A 313 -15.69 -51.57 16.93
CA ALA A 313 -17.07 -52.02 16.73
C ALA A 313 -17.17 -53.51 16.30
N GLU A 314 -16.24 -53.97 15.45
CA GLU A 314 -16.14 -55.40 15.14
C GLU A 314 -15.70 -56.24 16.35
N ALA A 315 -14.85 -55.72 17.23
CA ALA A 315 -14.46 -56.39 18.47
C ALA A 315 -15.62 -56.48 19.48
N GLU A 316 -16.44 -55.43 19.62
CA GLU A 316 -17.70 -55.45 20.39
C GLU A 316 -18.67 -56.52 19.88
N ALA A 317 -18.84 -56.63 18.55
CA ALA A 317 -19.70 -57.64 17.93
C ALA A 317 -19.19 -59.07 18.25
N ARG A 318 -17.87 -59.30 18.19
CA ARG A 318 -17.24 -60.57 18.58
C ARG A 318 -17.39 -60.84 20.09
N ALA A 319 -17.28 -59.84 20.94
CA ALA A 319 -17.40 -59.97 22.40
C ALA A 319 -18.77 -60.49 22.85
N LYS A 320 -19.86 -60.06 22.19
CA LYS A 320 -21.24 -60.50 22.48
C LYS A 320 -21.46 -62.01 22.34
N THR A 321 -20.60 -62.70 21.58
CA THR A 321 -20.65 -64.16 21.36
C THR A 321 -19.78 -65.00 22.30
N ALA A 322 -19.04 -64.39 23.23
CA ALA A 322 -18.11 -65.12 24.12
C ALA A 322 -18.81 -66.18 25.00
N ALA A 323 -18.09 -67.20 25.46
CA ALA A 323 -18.69 -68.38 26.08
C ALA A 323 -19.26 -68.15 27.49
N SER A 324 -18.65 -67.26 28.30
CA SER A 324 -19.07 -67.00 29.68
C SER A 324 -19.59 -65.57 29.88
N ARG A 325 -20.52 -65.40 30.82
CA ARG A 325 -21.11 -64.08 31.15
C ARG A 325 -20.07 -63.08 31.66
N ALA A 326 -19.20 -63.50 32.58
CA ALA A 326 -18.15 -62.65 33.14
C ALA A 326 -17.15 -62.16 32.07
N GLU A 327 -16.83 -63.01 31.08
CA GLU A 327 -15.96 -62.62 29.97
C GLU A 327 -16.64 -61.66 28.99
N ARG A 328 -17.95 -61.82 28.71
CA ARG A 328 -18.73 -60.83 27.95
C ARG A 328 -18.72 -59.47 28.64
N GLU A 329 -19.02 -59.44 29.94
CA GLU A 329 -19.09 -58.21 30.73
C GLU A 329 -17.73 -57.49 30.77
N ARG A 330 -16.61 -58.21 30.97
CA ARG A 330 -15.26 -57.61 30.96
C ARG A 330 -14.87 -57.07 29.58
N ARG A 331 -15.02 -57.87 28.52
CA ARG A 331 -14.66 -57.46 27.14
C ARG A 331 -15.53 -56.29 26.65
N GLN A 332 -16.79 -56.22 27.05
CA GLN A 332 -17.66 -55.07 26.72
C GLN A 332 -17.18 -53.80 27.44
N GLN A 333 -16.84 -53.85 28.72
CA GLN A 333 -16.31 -52.68 29.45
C GLN A 333 -14.97 -52.18 28.86
N GLU A 334 -14.06 -53.10 28.50
CA GLU A 334 -12.80 -52.78 27.82
C GLU A 334 -13.05 -52.08 26.47
N ALA A 335 -13.99 -52.59 25.67
CA ALA A 335 -14.35 -51.99 24.39
C ALA A 335 -15.08 -50.64 24.52
N ASP A 336 -16.04 -50.51 25.44
CA ASP A 336 -16.76 -49.26 25.72
C ASP A 336 -15.81 -48.14 26.19
N ALA A 337 -14.73 -48.49 26.90
CA ALA A 337 -13.67 -47.56 27.30
C ALA A 337 -12.80 -47.15 26.10
N ALA A 338 -12.32 -48.13 25.32
CA ALA A 338 -11.53 -47.88 24.11
C ALA A 338 -12.29 -47.02 23.08
N ARG A 339 -13.57 -47.33 22.86
CA ARG A 339 -14.46 -46.60 21.95
C ARG A 339 -14.60 -45.13 22.36
N ARG A 340 -14.93 -44.85 23.63
CA ARG A 340 -15.04 -43.46 24.12
C ARG A 340 -13.72 -42.68 23.98
N ALA A 341 -12.57 -43.33 24.21
CA ALA A 341 -11.26 -42.72 24.01
C ALA A 341 -10.93 -42.45 22.53
N ALA A 342 -11.37 -43.33 21.61
CA ALA A 342 -11.20 -43.14 20.17
C ALA A 342 -12.16 -42.09 19.60
N GLU A 343 -13.44 -42.07 20.01
CA GLU A 343 -14.43 -41.04 19.64
C GLU A 343 -13.99 -39.65 20.13
N GLY A 344 -13.42 -39.55 21.34
CA GLY A 344 -12.86 -38.31 21.86
C GLY A 344 -11.69 -37.78 21.03
N ARG A 345 -10.75 -38.65 20.64
CA ARG A 345 -9.63 -38.30 19.75
C ARG A 345 -10.12 -37.87 18.36
N LEU A 346 -11.03 -38.64 17.75
CA LEU A 346 -11.59 -38.32 16.44
C LEU A 346 -12.27 -36.96 16.43
N LYS A 347 -13.09 -36.66 17.45
CA LYS A 347 -13.77 -35.35 17.56
C LYS A 347 -12.79 -34.18 17.71
N ALA A 348 -11.68 -34.38 18.42
CA ALA A 348 -10.64 -33.37 18.57
C ALA A 348 -9.92 -33.09 17.23
N GLU A 349 -9.51 -34.14 16.50
CA GLU A 349 -8.87 -34.00 15.19
C GLU A 349 -9.84 -33.46 14.12
N GLN A 350 -11.12 -33.85 14.12
CA GLN A 350 -12.13 -33.26 13.24
C GLN A 350 -12.33 -31.76 13.48
N LEU A 351 -12.35 -31.31 14.74
CA LEU A 351 -12.45 -29.87 15.06
C LEU A 351 -11.21 -29.10 14.57
N LYS A 352 -10.02 -29.66 14.81
CA LYS A 352 -8.74 -29.10 14.34
C LYS A 352 -8.69 -29.04 12.81
N GLN A 353 -9.18 -30.07 12.12
CA GLN A 353 -9.30 -30.09 10.66
C GLN A 353 -10.22 -28.98 10.13
N GLN A 354 -11.40 -28.81 10.73
CA GLN A 354 -12.33 -27.74 10.34
C GLN A 354 -11.71 -26.34 10.51
N GLN A 355 -10.90 -26.14 11.55
CA GLN A 355 -10.19 -24.87 11.77
C GLN A 355 -9.13 -24.61 10.67
N LEU A 356 -8.27 -25.59 10.37
CA LEU A 356 -7.25 -25.44 9.34
C LEU A 356 -7.84 -25.28 7.92
N GLU A 357 -8.94 -25.97 7.60
CA GLU A 357 -9.64 -25.82 6.31
C GLU A 357 -10.30 -24.45 6.17
N ALA A 358 -10.90 -23.92 7.25
CA ALA A 358 -11.46 -22.57 7.25
C ALA A 358 -10.38 -21.49 7.10
N GLU A 359 -9.19 -21.70 7.68
CA GLU A 359 -8.03 -20.82 7.51
C GLU A 359 -7.49 -20.86 6.07
N GLN A 360 -7.30 -22.07 5.50
CA GLN A 360 -6.84 -22.23 4.12
C GLN A 360 -7.81 -21.57 3.13
N ALA A 361 -9.12 -21.82 3.25
CA ALA A 361 -10.13 -21.24 2.37
C ALA A 361 -10.15 -19.70 2.42
N GLN A 362 -9.86 -19.10 3.57
CA GLN A 362 -9.76 -17.63 3.71
C GLN A 362 -8.51 -17.08 3.03
N ARG A 363 -7.36 -17.77 3.14
CA ARG A 363 -6.12 -17.42 2.42
C ARG A 363 -6.31 -17.53 0.90
N ASP A 364 -6.91 -18.61 0.43
CA ASP A 364 -7.15 -18.87 -0.99
C ASP A 364 -8.11 -17.82 -1.60
N ALA A 365 -9.17 -17.45 -0.88
CA ALA A 365 -10.10 -16.40 -1.31
C ALA A 365 -9.44 -15.02 -1.41
N ALA A 366 -8.61 -14.64 -0.42
CA ALA A 366 -7.86 -13.38 -0.46
C ALA A 366 -6.85 -13.35 -1.62
N ALA A 367 -6.15 -14.47 -1.87
CA ALA A 367 -5.23 -14.60 -3.01
C ALA A 367 -5.96 -14.50 -4.36
N ALA A 368 -7.12 -15.14 -4.50
CA ALA A 368 -7.92 -15.11 -5.73
C ALA A 368 -8.47 -13.70 -6.05
N GLU A 369 -9.02 -12.99 -5.07
CA GLU A 369 -9.51 -11.62 -5.28
C GLU A 369 -8.34 -10.66 -5.57
N ARG A 370 -7.18 -10.82 -4.91
CA ARG A 370 -5.95 -10.09 -5.24
C ARG A 370 -5.51 -10.34 -6.69
N GLN A 371 -5.53 -11.59 -7.17
CA GLN A 371 -5.22 -11.89 -8.58
C GLN A 371 -6.21 -11.26 -9.56
N ARG A 372 -7.51 -11.32 -9.27
CA ARG A 372 -8.58 -10.70 -10.08
C ARG A 372 -8.39 -9.19 -10.19
N LEU A 373 -8.11 -8.52 -9.07
CA LEU A 373 -7.87 -7.09 -9.03
C LEU A 373 -6.58 -6.69 -9.76
N LEU A 374 -5.54 -7.52 -9.72
CA LEU A 374 -4.32 -7.31 -10.52
C LEU A 374 -4.57 -7.53 -12.02
N ALA A 375 -5.41 -8.48 -12.42
CA ALA A 375 -5.76 -8.70 -13.83
C ALA A 375 -6.51 -7.49 -14.43
N ALA A 376 -7.43 -6.87 -13.66
CA ALA A 376 -8.15 -5.67 -14.07
C ALA A 376 -7.25 -4.47 -14.41
N ARG A 377 -6.01 -4.44 -13.89
CA ARG A 377 -5.04 -3.39 -14.21
C ARG A 377 -4.61 -3.40 -15.68
N GLY A 378 -4.47 -4.58 -16.29
CA GLY A 378 -4.11 -4.71 -17.70
C GLY A 378 -5.21 -4.21 -18.65
N GLU A 379 -6.48 -4.29 -18.24
CA GLU A 379 -7.61 -3.76 -19.01
C GLU A 379 -7.63 -2.23 -19.01
N ASP A 380 -7.33 -1.59 -17.88
CA ASP A 380 -7.21 -0.13 -17.78
C ASP A 380 -6.00 0.41 -18.55
N GLU A 381 -4.84 -0.26 -18.48
CA GLU A 381 -3.65 0.10 -19.27
C GLU A 381 -3.94 0.02 -20.79
N LYS A 382 -4.64 -1.03 -21.24
CA LYS A 382 -5.09 -1.17 -22.63
C LYS A 382 -6.06 -0.04 -23.02
N ARG A 383 -7.05 0.27 -22.18
CA ARG A 383 -8.03 1.33 -22.44
C ARG A 383 -7.38 2.72 -22.52
N LEU A 384 -6.37 2.99 -21.68
CA LEU A 384 -5.59 4.23 -21.74
C LEU A 384 -4.78 4.34 -23.05
N ALA A 385 -4.28 3.22 -23.59
CA ALA A 385 -3.63 3.20 -24.90
C ALA A 385 -4.62 3.45 -26.05
N GLU A 386 -5.83 2.86 -25.99
CA GLU A 386 -6.91 3.11 -26.96
C GLU A 386 -7.33 4.59 -26.99
N LEU A 387 -7.48 5.23 -25.82
CA LEU A 387 -7.79 6.66 -25.70
C LEU A 387 -6.69 7.54 -26.32
N LYS A 388 -5.41 7.24 -26.05
CA LYS A 388 -4.26 7.94 -26.65
C LYS A 388 -4.25 7.82 -28.18
N ALA A 389 -4.49 6.62 -28.72
CA ALA A 389 -4.55 6.38 -30.16
C ALA A 389 -5.73 7.13 -30.82
N ALA A 390 -6.90 7.13 -30.19
CA ALA A 390 -8.08 7.84 -30.68
C ALA A 390 -7.85 9.37 -30.76
N ALA A 391 -7.23 9.95 -29.73
CA ALA A 391 -6.87 11.37 -29.71
C ALA A 391 -5.81 11.73 -30.75
N GLU A 392 -4.80 10.88 -30.96
CA GLU A 392 -3.79 11.11 -32.00
C GLU A 392 -4.41 11.09 -33.41
N ALA A 393 -5.37 10.18 -33.66
CA ALA A 393 -6.15 10.14 -34.90
C ALA A 393 -6.98 11.43 -35.10
N ARG A 394 -7.65 11.91 -34.04
CA ARG A 394 -8.40 13.20 -34.08
C ARG A 394 -7.48 14.39 -34.32
N ARG A 395 -6.32 14.48 -33.64
CA ARG A 395 -5.30 15.51 -33.87
C ARG A 395 -4.83 15.57 -35.33
N LYS A 396 -4.59 14.40 -35.96
CA LYS A 396 -4.24 14.31 -37.39
C LYS A 396 -5.34 14.87 -38.29
N SER A 397 -6.62 14.64 -37.97
CA SER A 397 -7.74 15.22 -38.74
C SER A 397 -7.83 16.74 -38.59
N VAL A 398 -7.71 17.27 -37.36
CA VAL A 398 -7.78 18.72 -37.06
C VAL A 398 -6.68 19.51 -37.78
N SER A 399 -5.48 18.92 -37.91
CA SER A 399 -4.34 19.53 -38.61
C SER A 399 -4.57 19.81 -40.10
N THR A 400 -5.60 19.24 -40.73
CA THR A 400 -5.83 19.36 -42.18
C THR A 400 -6.80 20.49 -42.58
N GLN A 401 -7.49 21.12 -41.63
CA GLN A 401 -8.48 22.18 -41.89
C GLN A 401 -7.88 23.60 -41.97
N THR A 402 -6.63 23.75 -42.41
CA THR A 402 -5.93 25.04 -42.50
C THR A 402 -6.14 25.71 -43.85
N GLY A 403 -7.17 26.56 -43.97
CA GLY A 403 -7.42 27.31 -45.21
C GLY A 403 -8.75 28.06 -45.20
N GLY A 404 -8.79 29.22 -44.55
CA GLY A 404 -9.90 30.16 -44.64
C GLY A 404 -9.38 31.60 -44.63
N GLU A 405 -9.85 32.42 -45.55
CA GLU A 405 -9.63 33.87 -45.47
C GLU A 405 -10.63 34.46 -44.47
N PHE A 406 -10.10 35.20 -43.49
CA PHE A 406 -10.87 35.89 -42.46
C PHE A 406 -10.66 37.40 -42.66
N PRO A 407 -11.34 38.04 -43.62
CA PRO A 407 -11.07 39.41 -44.03
C PRO A 407 -11.60 40.46 -43.04
N THR A 408 -12.53 40.09 -42.17
CA THR A 408 -13.12 40.97 -41.15
C THR A 408 -12.88 40.44 -39.74
N LEU A 409 -12.84 41.35 -38.76
CA LEU A 409 -12.75 41.00 -37.35
C LEU A 409 -13.86 40.03 -36.93
N ASP A 410 -15.10 40.26 -37.36
CA ASP A 410 -16.25 39.43 -36.94
C ASP A 410 -16.12 37.99 -37.43
N SER A 411 -15.56 37.79 -38.64
CA SER A 411 -15.26 36.46 -39.16
C SER A 411 -14.19 35.73 -38.33
N ALA A 412 -13.19 36.46 -37.81
CA ALA A 412 -12.18 35.91 -36.93
C ALA A 412 -12.72 35.61 -35.52
N VAL A 413 -13.55 36.51 -34.95
CA VAL A 413 -14.17 36.32 -33.63
C VAL A 413 -15.16 35.16 -33.63
N ALA A 414 -15.93 34.97 -34.71
CA ALA A 414 -16.82 33.82 -34.87
C ALA A 414 -16.04 32.49 -34.90
N GLU A 415 -14.93 32.45 -35.63
CA GLU A 415 -14.05 31.27 -35.68
C GLU A 415 -13.34 31.03 -34.34
N ILE A 416 -12.86 32.07 -33.63
CA ILE A 416 -12.29 31.93 -32.28
C ILE A 416 -13.32 31.30 -31.34
N ARG A 417 -14.57 31.80 -31.29
CA ARG A 417 -15.63 31.22 -30.46
C ARG A 417 -15.94 29.76 -30.80
N ARG A 418 -15.91 29.40 -32.09
CA ARG A 418 -16.07 28.02 -32.55
C ARG A 418 -14.92 27.13 -32.09
N LEU A 419 -13.68 27.58 -32.25
CA LEU A 419 -12.48 26.86 -31.82
C LEU A 419 -12.46 26.69 -30.29
N GLU A 420 -12.81 27.72 -29.52
CA GLU A 420 -12.98 27.61 -28.07
C GLU A 420 -14.08 26.62 -27.66
N GLN A 421 -15.22 26.61 -28.37
CA GLN A 421 -16.29 25.66 -28.10
C GLN A 421 -15.85 24.22 -28.41
N GLN A 422 -15.09 24.02 -29.48
CA GLN A 422 -14.48 22.74 -29.82
C GLN A 422 -13.43 22.31 -28.78
N ILE A 423 -12.60 23.22 -28.29
CA ILE A 423 -11.67 22.99 -27.17
C ILE A 423 -12.43 22.55 -25.92
N ARG A 424 -13.47 23.29 -25.51
CA ARG A 424 -14.32 22.94 -24.35
C ARG A 424 -14.99 21.58 -24.51
N GLN A 425 -15.44 21.22 -25.71
CA GLN A 425 -16.03 19.89 -25.98
C GLN A 425 -14.99 18.76 -25.90
N ILE A 426 -13.78 18.97 -26.41
CA ILE A 426 -12.67 18.00 -26.31
C ILE A 426 -12.26 17.83 -24.84
N GLU A 427 -12.01 18.93 -24.12
CA GLU A 427 -11.61 18.92 -22.70
C GLU A 427 -12.68 18.27 -21.81
N ALA A 428 -13.97 18.58 -22.01
CA ALA A 428 -15.07 17.96 -21.25
C ALA A 428 -15.31 16.48 -21.59
N GLY A 429 -15.10 16.08 -22.85
CA GLY A 429 -15.14 14.67 -23.25
C GLY A 429 -14.02 13.87 -22.57
N TYR A 430 -12.81 14.43 -22.56
CA TYR A 430 -11.65 13.83 -21.93
C TYR A 430 -11.83 13.67 -20.41
N GLU A 431 -12.32 14.71 -19.73
CA GLU A 431 -12.54 14.65 -18.27
C GLU A 431 -13.59 13.60 -17.89
N LYS A 432 -14.63 13.42 -18.72
CA LYS A 432 -15.65 12.37 -18.51
C LYS A 432 -15.06 10.95 -18.61
N GLU A 433 -14.18 10.70 -19.56
CA GLU A 433 -13.52 9.39 -19.73
C GLU A 433 -12.43 9.15 -18.66
N LEU A 434 -11.73 10.22 -18.26
CA LEU A 434 -10.80 10.20 -17.12
C LEU A 434 -11.52 9.93 -15.81
N ALA A 435 -12.67 10.53 -15.53
CA ALA A 435 -13.44 10.30 -14.31
C ALA A 435 -13.83 8.82 -14.12
N VAL A 436 -14.30 8.16 -15.19
CA VAL A 436 -14.63 6.71 -15.18
C VAL A 436 -13.38 5.85 -14.99
N SER A 437 -12.21 6.33 -15.44
CA SER A 437 -10.93 5.62 -15.30
C SER A 437 -10.36 5.79 -13.89
N ARG A 438 -10.36 7.02 -13.34
CA ARG A 438 -10.03 7.30 -11.93
C ARG A 438 -10.93 6.48 -11.00
N GLN A 439 -12.25 6.48 -11.21
CA GLN A 439 -13.20 5.71 -10.40
C GLN A 439 -12.88 4.20 -10.38
N ARG A 440 -12.44 3.63 -11.49
CA ARG A 440 -12.02 2.22 -11.56
C ARG A 440 -10.70 1.94 -10.85
N VAL A 441 -9.70 2.82 -11.00
CA VAL A 441 -8.45 2.75 -10.23
C VAL A 441 -8.75 2.81 -8.73
N GLU A 442 -9.59 3.76 -8.31
CA GLU A 442 -10.02 3.90 -6.91
C GLU A 442 -10.74 2.65 -6.39
N GLN A 443 -11.71 2.11 -7.14
CA GLN A 443 -12.43 0.89 -6.77
C GLN A 443 -11.49 -0.33 -6.70
N ARG A 444 -10.53 -0.47 -7.63
CA ARG A 444 -9.52 -1.53 -7.59
C ARG A 444 -8.66 -1.43 -6.34
N TYR A 445 -8.12 -0.25 -6.03
CA TYR A 445 -7.23 -0.09 -4.87
C TYR A 445 -7.99 -0.14 -3.54
N ALA A 446 -9.24 0.31 -3.49
CA ALA A 446 -10.12 0.07 -2.34
C ALA A 446 -10.36 -1.43 -2.12
N GLY A 447 -10.62 -2.20 -3.18
CA GLY A 447 -10.73 -3.66 -3.12
C GLY A 447 -9.43 -4.35 -2.67
N LEU A 448 -8.27 -3.92 -3.20
CA LEU A 448 -6.96 -4.48 -2.83
C LEU A 448 -6.61 -4.18 -1.36
N LEU A 449 -6.95 -2.99 -0.86
CA LEU A 449 -6.79 -2.62 0.54
C LEU A 449 -7.76 -3.37 1.45
N ALA A 450 -9.02 -3.54 1.05
CA ALA A 450 -10.00 -4.33 1.80
C ALA A 450 -9.62 -5.82 1.86
N ALA A 451 -9.08 -6.39 0.77
CA ALA A 451 -8.57 -7.76 0.76
C ALA A 451 -7.35 -7.93 1.67
N LEU A 452 -6.44 -6.94 1.66
CA LEU A 452 -5.29 -6.89 2.56
C LEU A 452 -5.70 -6.77 4.04
N ASP A 453 -6.72 -5.98 4.34
CA ASP A 453 -7.22 -5.76 5.70
C ASP A 453 -8.06 -6.95 6.21
N ALA A 454 -8.60 -7.76 5.30
CA ALA A 454 -9.26 -9.03 5.59
C ALA A 454 -8.28 -10.21 5.72
N GLU A 455 -6.99 -10.04 5.39
CA GLU A 455 -5.99 -11.09 5.64
C GLU A 455 -5.91 -11.41 7.13
N LYS A 456 -5.77 -12.69 7.45
CA LYS A 456 -5.47 -13.12 8.82
C LYS A 456 -3.98 -13.35 8.98
N LYS A 457 -3.47 -12.95 10.15
CA LYS A 457 -2.14 -13.33 10.64
C LYS A 457 -1.96 -14.84 10.51
N ASP A 458 -0.87 -15.26 9.89
CA ASP A 458 -0.48 -16.68 9.85
C ASP A 458 -0.38 -17.24 11.29
N GLU A 459 -0.74 -18.51 11.52
CA GLU A 459 -0.45 -19.23 12.76
C GLU A 459 1.01 -18.98 13.21
N PHE A 460 1.93 -18.93 12.24
CA PHE A 460 3.36 -18.70 12.46
C PHE A 460 3.81 -17.23 12.38
N GLU A 461 2.94 -16.22 12.21
CA GLU A 461 3.37 -14.81 12.05
C GLU A 461 3.25 -14.01 13.37
N THR A 462 4.16 -13.08 13.68
CA THR A 462 4.04 -12.24 14.90
C THR A 462 2.95 -11.18 14.71
N GLN A 463 2.29 -10.76 15.80
CA GLN A 463 1.30 -9.67 15.69
C GLN A 463 1.95 -8.37 15.18
N SER A 464 3.22 -8.13 15.52
CA SER A 464 4.02 -7.02 15.00
C SER A 464 4.45 -7.22 13.54
N GLY A 465 4.85 -8.43 13.14
CA GLY A 465 5.23 -8.77 11.78
C GLY A 465 4.06 -8.68 10.82
N PHE A 466 2.89 -9.19 11.21
CA PHE A 466 1.63 -9.03 10.50
C PHE A 466 1.27 -7.57 10.29
N LYS A 467 1.27 -6.76 11.36
CA LYS A 467 1.02 -5.31 11.26
C LYS A 467 2.02 -4.65 10.32
N SER A 468 3.32 -4.91 10.48
CA SER A 468 4.38 -4.32 9.66
C SER A 468 4.29 -4.74 8.18
N ARG A 469 3.95 -6.01 7.90
CA ARG A 469 3.70 -6.52 6.55
C ARG A 469 2.49 -5.86 5.91
N VAL A 470 1.37 -5.79 6.64
CA VAL A 470 0.14 -5.11 6.19
C VAL A 470 0.41 -3.63 5.94
N GLU A 471 1.16 -2.94 6.81
CA GLU A 471 1.56 -1.55 6.61
C GLU A 471 2.51 -1.36 5.41
N GLN A 472 3.51 -2.23 5.22
CA GLN A 472 4.44 -2.18 4.09
C GLN A 472 3.70 -2.43 2.77
N GLN A 473 2.85 -3.46 2.71
CA GLN A 473 2.03 -3.80 1.53
C GLN A 473 0.99 -2.70 1.25
N ARG A 474 0.34 -2.15 2.28
CA ARG A 474 -0.55 -0.97 2.18
C ARG A 474 0.20 0.23 1.60
N GLY A 475 1.42 0.49 2.08
CA GLY A 475 2.28 1.56 1.55
C GLY A 475 2.68 1.34 0.08
N VAL A 476 2.94 0.10 -0.34
CA VAL A 476 3.16 -0.25 -1.76
C VAL A 476 1.90 0.01 -2.58
N LEU A 477 0.74 -0.48 -2.15
CA LEU A 477 -0.55 -0.29 -2.83
C LEU A 477 -0.92 1.20 -2.94
N GLN A 478 -0.70 1.99 -1.88
CA GLN A 478 -0.94 3.44 -1.89
C GLN A 478 0.01 4.19 -2.83
N ARG A 479 1.30 3.81 -2.90
CA ARG A 479 2.23 4.37 -3.90
C ARG A 479 1.81 4.04 -5.32
N GLN A 480 1.47 2.77 -5.59
CA GLN A 480 1.00 2.35 -6.92
C GLN A 480 -0.31 3.02 -7.32
N ARG A 481 -1.28 3.17 -6.40
CA ARG A 481 -2.49 3.97 -6.59
C ARG A 481 -2.14 5.40 -7.01
N ARG A 482 -1.22 6.06 -6.30
CA ARG A 482 -0.80 7.42 -6.62
C ARG A 482 -0.14 7.49 -8.00
N GLU A 483 0.80 6.60 -8.30
CA GLU A 483 1.48 6.54 -9.60
C GLU A 483 0.52 6.26 -10.77
N GLU A 484 -0.51 5.42 -10.57
CA GLU A 484 -1.48 5.07 -11.59
C GLU A 484 -2.51 6.20 -11.82
N LEU A 485 -2.94 6.89 -10.76
CA LEU A 485 -3.72 8.14 -10.86
C LEU A 485 -2.88 9.26 -11.51
N GLU A 486 -1.62 9.42 -11.15
CA GLU A 486 -0.70 10.40 -11.76
C GLU A 486 -0.46 10.11 -13.25
N ARG A 487 -0.43 8.84 -13.67
CA ARG A 487 -0.39 8.44 -15.10
C ARG A 487 -1.67 8.74 -15.87
N LEU A 488 -2.82 8.82 -15.20
CA LEU A 488 -4.06 9.32 -15.77
C LEU A 488 -4.07 10.86 -15.84
N GLU A 489 -3.58 11.53 -14.79
CA GLU A 489 -3.56 12.99 -14.66
C GLU A 489 -2.49 13.67 -15.51
N THR A 490 -1.37 13.00 -15.78
CA THR A 490 -0.37 13.40 -16.79
C THR A 490 -0.88 13.21 -18.23
N GLY A 491 -2.20 13.24 -18.42
CA GLY A 491 -2.94 13.30 -19.67
C GLY A 491 -2.67 14.55 -20.50
N ARG A 492 -1.41 14.69 -20.97
CA ARG A 492 -0.98 15.59 -22.06
C ARG A 492 -1.81 15.45 -23.33
N VAL A 493 -2.66 14.44 -23.43
CA VAL A 493 -3.41 14.09 -24.63
C VAL A 493 -4.42 15.17 -25.00
N ALA A 494 -5.21 15.67 -24.04
CA ALA A 494 -6.09 16.82 -24.29
C ALA A 494 -5.27 18.06 -24.67
N ALA A 495 -4.18 18.34 -23.95
CA ALA A 495 -3.29 19.47 -24.24
C ALA A 495 -2.69 19.43 -25.65
N GLU A 496 -2.27 18.25 -26.13
CA GLU A 496 -1.72 18.05 -27.48
C GLU A 496 -2.79 18.03 -28.59
N GLU A 497 -4.02 17.62 -28.28
CA GLU A 497 -5.17 17.69 -29.19
C GLU A 497 -5.67 19.15 -29.36
N VAL A 498 -5.66 19.95 -28.28
CA VAL A 498 -6.07 21.37 -28.31
C VAL A 498 -4.96 22.36 -28.67
N ALA A 499 -3.67 21.99 -28.56
CA ALA A 499 -2.54 22.84 -28.94
C ALA A 499 -2.66 23.48 -30.35
N PRO A 500 -2.98 22.74 -31.44
CA PRO A 500 -3.18 23.36 -32.75
C PRO A 500 -4.40 24.29 -32.81
N LEU A 501 -5.46 24.03 -32.02
CA LEU A 501 -6.63 24.91 -31.92
C LEU A 501 -6.26 26.21 -31.19
N LYS A 502 -5.51 26.13 -30.08
CA LYS A 502 -5.00 27.28 -29.31
C LYS A 502 -4.02 28.11 -30.14
N ALA A 503 -3.13 27.49 -30.91
CA ALA A 503 -2.25 28.18 -31.85
C ALA A 503 -3.01 28.89 -32.98
N ARG A 504 -4.13 28.32 -33.46
CA ARG A 504 -5.01 28.96 -34.46
C ARG A 504 -5.76 30.15 -33.88
N ILE A 505 -6.23 30.07 -32.62
CA ILE A 505 -6.80 31.22 -31.89
C ILE A 505 -5.76 32.34 -31.77
N GLN A 506 -4.54 32.02 -31.35
CA GLN A 506 -3.44 32.98 -31.25
C GLN A 506 -3.14 33.67 -32.59
N ALA A 507 -3.01 32.90 -33.68
CA ALA A 507 -2.78 33.44 -35.02
C ALA A 507 -3.92 34.33 -35.55
N LEU A 508 -5.17 34.10 -35.12
CA LEU A 508 -6.31 34.97 -35.43
C LEU A 508 -6.32 36.25 -34.59
N ALA A 509 -5.85 36.17 -33.34
CA ALA A 509 -5.73 37.29 -32.40
C ALA A 509 -4.57 38.25 -32.74
N ASP A 510 -3.45 37.73 -33.24
CA ASP A 510 -2.27 38.53 -33.61
C ASP A 510 -2.45 39.33 -34.92
N ARG A 511 -3.48 39.01 -35.72
CA ARG A 511 -3.82 39.72 -36.97
C ARG A 511 -4.35 41.15 -36.71
N THR A 512 -4.16 42.01 -37.70
CA THR A 512 -4.56 43.43 -37.66
C THR A 512 -5.66 43.70 -38.69
N TYR A 513 -6.79 44.29 -38.27
CA TYR A 513 -8.00 44.46 -39.08
C TYR A 513 -8.36 45.97 -39.23
N GLN A 514 -8.74 46.41 -40.43
CA GLN A 514 -9.15 47.80 -40.75
C GLN A 514 -10.67 47.94 -40.90
N ILE A 515 -11.27 49.05 -40.46
CA ILE A 515 -12.72 49.12 -40.18
C ILE A 515 -13.24 50.58 -40.50
N GLY A 516 -14.45 50.86 -41.10
CA GLY A 516 -14.86 52.07 -41.94
C GLY A 516 -15.95 53.17 -41.52
N SER A 517 -15.60 54.44 -41.14
CA SER A 517 -16.23 55.59 -40.35
C SER A 517 -15.23 56.46 -39.45
N GLY A 518 -15.41 56.60 -38.10
CA GLY A 518 -14.36 56.76 -37.00
C GLY A 518 -14.15 55.56 -35.99
N TYR A 519 -15.14 55.24 -35.12
CA TYR A 519 -15.43 53.92 -34.47
C TYR A 519 -16.99 53.70 -34.48
N GLN A 520 -17.52 52.49 -34.26
CA GLN A 520 -18.92 52.01 -34.33
C GLN A 520 -19.23 51.03 -33.18
N VAL A 521 -20.48 50.92 -32.71
CA VAL A 521 -20.82 50.16 -31.48
C VAL A 521 -22.12 49.35 -31.59
N ASP A 522 -22.10 48.12 -31.09
CA ASP A 522 -23.22 47.19 -31.01
C ASP A 522 -23.55 46.76 -29.57
N LEU A 523 -24.82 46.44 -29.31
CA LEU A 523 -25.33 46.05 -27.99
C LEU A 523 -26.20 44.79 -28.09
N GLY A 524 -25.81 43.76 -27.35
CA GLY A 524 -26.24 42.37 -27.58
C GLY A 524 -27.41 41.85 -26.74
N GLY A 525 -27.37 40.54 -26.48
CA GLY A 525 -28.30 39.85 -25.59
C GLY A 525 -28.09 40.27 -24.12
N TYR A 526 -29.18 40.19 -23.35
CA TYR A 526 -29.15 40.31 -21.89
C TYR A 526 -29.08 38.91 -21.28
N ASP A 527 -28.04 38.63 -20.51
CA ASP A 527 -27.89 37.41 -19.71
C ASP A 527 -28.53 37.66 -18.34
N ALA A 528 -29.70 37.07 -18.11
CA ALA A 528 -30.50 37.29 -16.91
C ALA A 528 -29.94 36.59 -15.66
N ASP A 529 -29.21 35.49 -15.82
CA ASP A 529 -28.60 34.75 -14.71
C ASP A 529 -27.34 35.45 -14.18
N LYS A 530 -26.70 36.28 -15.02
CA LYS A 530 -25.49 37.06 -14.68
C LYS A 530 -25.72 38.57 -14.57
N GLY A 531 -26.90 39.06 -14.96
CA GLY A 531 -27.28 40.48 -14.88
C GLY A 531 -26.51 41.40 -15.83
N VAL A 532 -26.15 40.97 -17.05
CA VAL A 532 -25.27 41.72 -17.97
C VAL A 532 -25.77 41.78 -19.41
N PHE A 533 -25.49 42.90 -20.09
CA PHE A 533 -25.49 43.01 -21.56
C PHE A 533 -24.09 42.81 -22.12
N LEU A 534 -23.99 42.29 -23.35
CA LEU A 534 -22.76 42.29 -24.13
C LEU A 534 -22.66 43.57 -24.97
N VAL A 535 -21.48 44.18 -25.06
CA VAL A 535 -21.22 45.40 -25.87
C VAL A 535 -19.95 45.22 -26.70
N GLY A 536 -20.00 45.58 -27.99
CA GLY A 536 -18.88 45.50 -28.94
C GLY A 536 -18.59 46.83 -29.62
N VAL A 537 -17.32 47.14 -29.87
CA VAL A 537 -16.84 48.41 -30.45
C VAL A 537 -15.79 48.17 -31.53
N HIS A 538 -15.93 48.83 -32.68
CA HIS A 538 -15.17 48.54 -33.90
C HIS A 538 -14.72 49.83 -34.62
N PRO A 539 -13.46 49.96 -35.11
CA PRO A 539 -12.99 51.14 -35.82
C PRO A 539 -13.78 51.45 -37.08
N ARG A 540 -13.47 52.61 -37.61
CA ARG A 540 -14.28 53.20 -38.65
C ARG A 540 -13.29 54.23 -39.36
N ALA A 541 -13.00 54.04 -40.66
CA ALA A 541 -12.13 54.77 -41.61
C ALA A 541 -12.74 55.96 -42.43
N PRO A 542 -11.90 56.89 -42.94
CA PRO A 542 -12.31 58.19 -43.50
C PRO A 542 -12.60 58.24 -45.01
N ALA A 543 -13.24 59.32 -45.46
CA ALA A 543 -13.38 59.68 -46.87
C ALA A 543 -12.14 60.45 -47.39
N LYS A 544 -11.52 59.96 -48.48
CA LYS A 544 -10.49 60.58 -49.34
C LYS A 544 -9.52 61.61 -48.71
N GLY A 545 -8.27 61.19 -48.53
CA GLY A 545 -7.10 62.09 -48.59
C GLY A 545 -6.49 62.49 -47.26
N GLY A 546 -5.73 61.58 -46.64
CA GLY A 546 -4.90 61.89 -45.47
C GLY A 546 -4.22 60.64 -44.94
N ALA A 547 -2.90 60.70 -44.71
CA ALA A 547 -2.16 59.62 -44.09
C ALA A 547 -2.23 59.75 -42.57
N SER A 548 -2.54 58.65 -41.87
CA SER A 548 -2.21 58.49 -40.45
C SER A 548 -2.05 57.02 -40.08
N SER A 549 -1.23 56.76 -39.07
CA SER A 549 -0.79 55.45 -38.62
C SER A 549 -1.80 54.75 -37.69
N SER A 550 -1.61 53.44 -37.52
CA SER A 550 -2.20 52.58 -36.48
C SER A 550 -3.72 52.40 -36.46
N ALA A 551 -4.23 51.52 -37.33
CA ALA A 551 -5.50 50.84 -37.13
C ALA A 551 -5.30 49.53 -36.32
N LYS A 552 -5.31 49.67 -34.99
CA LYS A 552 -5.69 48.65 -34.00
C LYS A 552 -6.56 49.47 -33.03
N LEU A 553 -7.82 49.14 -32.73
CA LEU A 553 -8.28 47.93 -32.05
C LEU A 553 -9.80 47.87 -31.95
N ALA A 554 -10.40 46.69 -32.05
CA ALA A 554 -11.78 46.49 -31.57
C ALA A 554 -11.81 46.01 -30.11
N PHE A 555 -12.92 46.25 -29.41
CA PHE A 555 -13.12 45.94 -27.99
C PHE A 555 -14.47 45.23 -27.77
N ASN A 556 -14.52 44.27 -26.85
CA ASN A 556 -15.75 43.61 -26.40
C ASN A 556 -15.77 43.60 -24.86
N GLY A 557 -16.92 43.93 -24.27
CA GLY A 557 -17.09 43.98 -22.82
C GLY A 557 -18.49 43.60 -22.35
N VAL A 558 -18.67 43.58 -21.02
CA VAL A 558 -19.94 43.32 -20.34
C VAL A 558 -20.42 44.56 -19.60
N LEU A 559 -21.72 44.87 -19.72
CA LEU A 559 -22.39 46.00 -19.11
C LEU A 559 -23.42 45.50 -18.07
N PRO A 560 -23.15 45.59 -16.76
CA PRO A 560 -24.06 45.10 -15.73
C PRO A 560 -25.29 46.01 -15.58
N LEU A 561 -26.49 45.40 -15.61
CA LEU A 561 -27.80 46.06 -15.54
C LEU A 561 -28.80 45.11 -14.86
N ALA A 562 -29.64 45.63 -13.96
CA ALA A 562 -30.66 44.83 -13.28
C ALA A 562 -31.78 44.36 -14.25
N PRO A 563 -32.43 43.19 -14.00
CA PRO A 563 -33.39 42.61 -14.96
C PRO A 563 -34.58 43.49 -15.31
N GLU A 564 -35.01 44.34 -14.37
CA GLU A 564 -36.12 45.29 -14.54
C GLU A 564 -35.70 46.46 -15.45
N SER A 565 -34.51 47.03 -15.23
CA SER A 565 -33.95 48.12 -16.04
C SER A 565 -33.55 47.67 -17.46
N ALA A 566 -33.22 46.39 -17.64
CA ALA A 566 -32.72 45.85 -18.90
C ALA A 566 -33.70 45.98 -20.08
N ARG A 567 -35.00 45.77 -19.83
CA ARG A 567 -36.02 45.81 -20.91
C ARG A 567 -36.17 47.22 -21.50
N GLN A 568 -36.22 48.23 -20.62
CA GLN A 568 -36.38 49.63 -20.98
C GLN A 568 -35.15 50.15 -21.76
N PHE A 569 -33.95 49.84 -21.27
CA PHE A 569 -32.70 50.19 -21.93
C PHE A 569 -32.60 49.62 -23.36
N LYS A 570 -32.99 48.34 -23.56
CA LYS A 570 -32.98 47.70 -24.88
C LYS A 570 -33.98 48.34 -25.87
N GLN A 571 -35.14 48.79 -25.38
CA GLN A 571 -36.12 49.54 -26.19
C GLN A 571 -35.56 50.90 -26.64
N GLN A 572 -34.92 51.64 -25.75
CA GLN A 572 -34.34 52.96 -26.03
C GLN A 572 -33.14 52.88 -27.00
N TRP A 573 -32.27 51.87 -26.84
CA TRP A 573 -31.20 51.57 -27.80
C TRP A 573 -31.74 51.30 -29.21
N SER A 574 -32.77 50.45 -29.30
CA SER A 574 -33.39 50.07 -30.58
C SER A 574 -34.11 51.23 -31.29
N ALA A 575 -34.47 52.28 -30.55
CA ALA A 575 -35.07 53.51 -31.07
C ALA A 575 -34.05 54.60 -31.45
N GLY A 576 -32.74 54.36 -31.26
CA GLY A 576 -31.68 55.31 -31.58
C GLY A 576 -31.52 56.46 -30.57
N LEU A 577 -32.05 56.32 -29.35
CA LEU A 577 -32.08 57.37 -28.31
C LEU A 577 -30.89 57.32 -27.33
N VAL A 578 -29.85 56.53 -27.62
CA VAL A 578 -28.68 56.27 -26.76
C VAL A 578 -27.42 56.30 -27.61
N ARG A 579 -26.30 56.85 -27.10
CA ARG A 579 -25.03 57.02 -27.85
C ARG A 579 -23.80 56.53 -27.07
N VAL A 580 -22.72 56.22 -27.81
CA VAL A 580 -21.48 55.60 -27.27
C VAL A 580 -20.26 56.28 -27.86
N GLU A 581 -19.24 56.53 -27.04
CA GLU A 581 -17.98 57.18 -27.41
C GLU A 581 -16.76 56.38 -26.90
N VAL A 582 -15.65 56.37 -27.65
CA VAL A 582 -14.50 55.49 -27.40
C VAL A 582 -13.22 56.30 -27.49
N SER A 583 -12.30 56.11 -26.54
CA SER A 583 -11.30 57.14 -26.21
C SER A 583 -9.82 56.77 -26.38
N ALA A 584 -9.38 55.50 -26.50
CA ALA A 584 -7.94 55.17 -26.66
C ALA A 584 -7.58 53.77 -27.23
N THR A 585 -6.45 53.66 -27.96
CA THR A 585 -5.93 52.41 -28.59
C THR A 585 -4.38 52.36 -28.74
N THR A 586 -3.74 51.16 -28.71
CA THR A 586 -2.27 50.96 -28.90
C THR A 586 -1.90 49.81 -29.87
N LYS A 587 -0.61 49.45 -30.06
CA LYS A 587 -0.19 48.29 -30.90
C LYS A 587 -0.52 46.90 -30.29
N ALA A 588 -0.90 46.84 -29.01
CA ALA A 588 -1.20 45.60 -28.28
C ALA A 588 -2.54 45.60 -27.52
N GLY A 589 -3.22 46.75 -27.29
CA GLY A 589 -4.44 46.80 -26.48
C GLY A 589 -5.20 48.15 -26.47
N VAL A 590 -6.51 48.10 -26.22
CA VAL A 590 -7.42 49.24 -25.90
C VAL A 590 -7.42 49.44 -24.39
N THR A 591 -7.62 50.68 -23.94
CA THR A 591 -7.61 51.02 -22.51
C THR A 591 -8.85 51.79 -21.99
N ALA A 592 -9.88 52.11 -22.80
CA ALA A 592 -11.13 52.72 -22.32
C ALA A 592 -12.31 52.71 -23.34
N VAL A 593 -13.56 52.71 -22.84
CA VAL A 593 -14.84 52.89 -23.58
C VAL A 593 -15.85 53.66 -22.70
N HIS A 594 -16.64 54.58 -23.28
CA HIS A 594 -17.65 55.41 -22.58
C HIS A 594 -19.07 55.22 -23.16
N LEU A 595 -20.09 55.09 -22.29
CA LEU A 595 -21.51 54.94 -22.66
C LEU A 595 -22.32 56.13 -22.12
N VAL A 596 -23.23 56.72 -22.91
CA VAL A 596 -24.03 57.90 -22.52
C VAL A 596 -25.52 57.69 -22.83
N ASN A 597 -26.38 57.94 -21.84
CA ASN A 597 -27.84 57.92 -21.99
C ASN A 597 -28.37 59.36 -21.89
N GLU A 598 -29.16 59.83 -22.87
CA GLU A 598 -29.57 61.24 -22.97
C GLU A 598 -30.97 61.54 -22.39
N MET A 599 -31.74 60.53 -21.95
CA MET A 599 -33.16 60.72 -21.58
C MET A 599 -33.46 61.00 -20.10
N ASP A 600 -32.56 60.70 -19.15
CA ASP A 600 -32.75 60.98 -17.71
C ASP A 600 -31.69 61.93 -17.12
N GLY A 601 -30.75 62.41 -17.94
CA GLY A 601 -29.64 63.27 -17.53
C GLY A 601 -28.57 62.59 -16.67
N SER A 602 -28.68 61.28 -16.40
CA SER A 602 -27.73 60.56 -15.55
C SER A 602 -26.56 59.99 -16.36
N GLN A 603 -25.34 60.46 -16.05
CA GLN A 603 -24.11 59.94 -16.64
C GLN A 603 -23.52 58.83 -15.76
N ARG A 604 -23.14 57.69 -16.37
CA ARG A 604 -22.31 56.65 -15.71
C ARG A 604 -21.08 56.35 -16.54
N ARG A 605 -19.91 56.37 -15.90
CA ARG A 605 -18.61 56.06 -16.52
C ARG A 605 -18.20 54.64 -16.15
N TYR A 606 -17.62 53.92 -17.11
CA TYR A 606 -16.95 52.65 -16.90
C TYR A 606 -15.48 52.83 -17.26
N TRP A 607 -14.57 52.41 -16.37
CA TRP A 607 -13.12 52.49 -16.58
C TRP A 607 -12.57 51.11 -16.87
N ALA A 608 -11.43 51.01 -17.57
CA ALA A 608 -10.77 49.72 -17.79
C ALA A 608 -10.22 49.06 -16.50
N GLY A 609 -10.27 49.75 -15.34
CA GLY A 609 -9.87 49.22 -14.03
C GLY A 609 -10.79 48.15 -13.41
N GLN A 610 -11.63 47.48 -14.20
CA GLN A 610 -12.27 46.19 -13.84
C GLN A 610 -11.81 45.03 -14.73
N PHE A 611 -10.79 45.24 -15.57
CA PHE A 611 -10.24 44.25 -16.47
C PHE A 611 -8.76 44.07 -16.13
N LEU A 612 -8.39 42.89 -15.63
CA LEU A 612 -7.04 42.61 -15.18
C LEU A 612 -6.10 42.54 -16.39
N THR A 613 -5.02 43.32 -16.34
CA THR A 613 -3.83 43.12 -17.19
C THR A 613 -3.18 41.75 -16.92
N GLU A 614 -2.28 41.28 -17.77
CA GLU A 614 -1.57 40.00 -17.57
C GLU A 614 -0.88 39.95 -16.20
N GLU A 615 -0.27 41.06 -15.78
CA GLU A 615 0.44 41.21 -14.50
C GLU A 615 -0.52 41.20 -13.29
N GLU A 616 -1.72 41.78 -13.44
CA GLU A 616 -2.80 41.72 -12.45
C GLU A 616 -3.47 40.34 -12.43
N ARG A 617 -3.58 39.63 -13.57
CA ARG A 617 -4.04 38.24 -13.63
C ARG A 617 -3.05 37.33 -12.93
N GLU A 618 -1.75 37.45 -13.20
CA GLU A 618 -0.74 36.70 -12.46
C GLU A 618 -0.73 37.06 -10.96
N ARG A 619 -0.98 38.32 -10.59
CA ARG A 619 -1.08 38.74 -9.18
C ARG A 619 -2.31 38.10 -8.52
N GLN A 620 -3.45 38.07 -9.20
CA GLN A 620 -4.65 37.39 -8.73
C GLN A 620 -4.45 35.87 -8.69
N GLU A 621 -3.84 35.25 -9.69
CA GLU A 621 -3.49 33.82 -9.69
C GLU A 621 -2.51 33.47 -8.56
N ARG A 622 -1.52 34.32 -8.28
CA ARG A 622 -0.61 34.16 -7.13
C ARG A 622 -1.38 34.27 -5.82
N GLN A 623 -2.28 35.25 -5.70
CA GLN A 623 -3.12 35.44 -4.53
C GLN A 623 -4.12 34.28 -4.34
N GLU A 624 -4.76 33.79 -5.40
CA GLU A 624 -5.62 32.60 -5.38
C GLU A 624 -4.86 31.31 -5.06
N ARG A 625 -3.65 31.12 -5.58
CA ARG A 625 -2.80 29.98 -5.19
C ARG A 625 -2.45 30.04 -3.72
N GLN A 626 -2.07 31.23 -3.23
CA GLN A 626 -1.79 31.47 -1.81
C GLN A 626 -3.03 31.26 -0.94
N GLU A 627 -4.22 31.72 -1.37
CA GLU A 627 -5.48 31.49 -0.66
C GLU A 627 -5.94 30.02 -0.70
N ARG A 628 -5.75 29.31 -1.82
CA ARG A 628 -6.02 27.85 -1.90
C ARG A 628 -5.10 27.07 -0.97
N GLN A 629 -3.83 27.44 -0.92
CA GLN A 629 -2.85 26.85 -0.01
C GLN A 629 -3.14 27.21 1.47
N GLU A 630 -3.54 28.45 1.77
CA GLU A 630 -3.97 28.86 3.11
C GLU A 630 -5.24 28.10 3.55
N ARG A 631 -6.23 27.94 2.65
CA ARG A 631 -7.44 27.14 2.88
C ARG A 631 -7.12 25.66 3.15
N GLN A 632 -6.13 25.09 2.46
CA GLN A 632 -5.69 23.71 2.70
C GLN A 632 -5.17 23.51 4.13
N TYR A 633 -4.47 24.50 4.69
CA TYR A 633 -3.93 24.41 6.05
C TYR A 633 -4.93 24.76 7.15
N ARG A 634 -5.85 25.72 6.92
CA ARG A 634 -6.77 26.21 7.98
C ARG A 634 -8.22 25.72 7.89
N GLY A 635 -8.63 25.19 6.74
CA GLY A 635 -10.04 24.93 6.41
C GLY A 635 -10.84 26.17 5.98
N GLU A 636 -12.17 26.04 6.03
CA GLU A 636 -13.11 27.16 5.85
C GLU A 636 -13.33 27.90 7.18
N MET A 637 -13.38 29.24 7.11
CA MET A 637 -13.61 30.11 8.27
C MET A 637 -14.94 30.86 8.12
N VAL A 638 -15.72 30.94 9.19
CA VAL A 638 -16.98 31.68 9.29
C VAL A 638 -16.74 32.95 10.13
N ALA A 639 -17.03 34.12 9.56
CA ALA A 639 -17.00 35.38 10.31
C ALA A 639 -18.17 35.42 11.30
N ILE A 640 -17.92 35.66 12.58
CA ILE A 640 -18.97 35.64 13.60
C ILE A 640 -19.69 36.99 13.65
N PRO A 641 -21.02 37.06 13.44
CA PRO A 641 -21.75 38.32 13.38
C PRO A 641 -21.54 39.21 14.62
N GLY A 642 -21.13 40.45 14.40
CA GLY A 642 -20.88 41.42 15.47
C GLY A 642 -19.60 41.19 16.29
N LYS A 643 -18.66 40.37 15.80
CA LYS A 643 -17.37 40.10 16.46
C LYS A 643 -16.19 40.31 15.50
N ASP A 644 -15.03 40.65 16.06
CA ASP A 644 -13.79 40.91 15.31
C ASP A 644 -12.94 39.63 15.08
N TYR A 645 -13.58 38.46 15.07
CA TYR A 645 -12.94 37.17 14.82
C TYR A 645 -13.78 36.28 13.90
N ALA A 646 -13.11 35.36 13.22
CA ALA A 646 -13.72 34.27 12.48
C ALA A 646 -13.36 32.93 13.14
N MET A 647 -14.28 31.96 13.08
CA MET A 647 -14.12 30.62 13.66
C MET A 647 -14.08 29.57 12.54
N GLY A 648 -13.35 28.48 12.75
CA GLY A 648 -13.35 27.34 11.84
C GLY A 648 -14.77 26.82 11.66
N LYS A 649 -15.20 26.65 10.40
CA LYS A 649 -16.53 26.14 10.04
C LYS A 649 -16.79 24.75 10.60
N TYR A 650 -15.71 23.97 10.67
CA TYR A 650 -15.62 22.62 11.17
C TYR A 650 -14.55 22.53 12.26
N GLU A 651 -14.52 21.40 12.97
CA GLU A 651 -13.35 20.95 13.72
C GLU A 651 -12.12 20.83 12.78
N VAL A 652 -10.90 20.92 13.31
CA VAL A 652 -9.69 20.72 12.50
C VAL A 652 -9.61 19.26 12.04
N THR A 653 -9.49 19.03 10.74
CA THR A 653 -9.53 17.66 10.19
C THR A 653 -8.17 16.97 10.19
N GLN A 654 -8.16 15.64 10.08
CA GLN A 654 -6.93 14.84 9.95
C GLN A 654 -6.08 15.29 8.76
N ALA A 655 -6.69 15.68 7.63
CA ALA A 655 -5.98 16.24 6.49
C ALA A 655 -5.30 17.59 6.79
N GLN A 656 -6.00 18.50 7.48
CA GLN A 656 -5.44 19.80 7.90
C GLN A 656 -4.29 19.62 8.89
N TRP A 657 -4.47 18.74 9.89
CA TRP A 657 -3.42 18.37 10.83
C TRP A 657 -2.18 17.83 10.11
N ARG A 658 -2.33 16.84 9.22
CA ARG A 658 -1.22 16.30 8.43
C ARG A 658 -0.52 17.36 7.58
N ALA A 659 -1.27 18.30 7.00
CA ALA A 659 -0.71 19.35 6.15
C ALA A 659 0.16 20.37 6.92
N VAL A 660 -0.08 20.55 8.23
CA VAL A 660 0.68 21.48 9.10
C VAL A 660 1.76 20.75 9.92
N MET A 661 1.47 19.56 10.43
CA MET A 661 2.31 18.83 11.40
C MET A 661 3.15 17.72 10.77
N GLY A 662 2.80 17.25 9.56
CA GLY A 662 3.51 16.17 8.85
C GLY A 662 3.28 14.77 9.41
N ASN A 663 2.43 14.62 10.43
CA ASN A 663 2.07 13.35 11.06
C ASN A 663 0.54 13.28 11.28
N ASP A 664 0.07 12.17 11.83
CA ASP A 664 -1.35 11.94 12.11
C ASP A 664 -1.46 11.17 13.46
N PRO A 665 -1.97 11.78 14.55
CA PRO A 665 -2.02 11.15 15.87
C PRO A 665 -3.31 10.35 16.11
N SER A 666 -4.38 10.62 15.37
CA SER A 666 -5.75 10.17 15.64
C SER A 666 -5.95 8.65 15.75
N HIS A 667 -6.86 8.20 16.60
CA HIS A 667 -7.25 6.81 16.73
C HIS A 667 -8.02 6.30 15.50
N PHE A 668 -8.99 7.09 15.04
CA PHE A 668 -9.90 6.76 13.94
C PHE A 668 -9.27 7.07 12.58
N LYS A 669 -8.30 6.24 12.18
CA LYS A 669 -7.52 6.40 10.95
C LYS A 669 -8.33 6.23 9.67
N GLY A 670 -7.85 6.88 8.61
CA GLY A 670 -8.29 6.65 7.22
C GLY A 670 -9.42 7.55 6.76
N CYS A 671 -9.64 8.69 7.44
CA CYS A 671 -10.70 9.63 7.14
C CYS A 671 -10.17 11.07 7.11
N ASP A 672 -9.80 11.55 5.93
CA ASP A 672 -9.19 12.87 5.71
C ASP A 672 -10.06 14.04 6.21
N ASP A 673 -11.38 13.89 6.12
CA ASP A 673 -12.39 14.87 6.53
C ASP A 673 -12.93 14.63 7.95
N CYS A 674 -12.48 13.60 8.67
CA CYS A 674 -12.81 13.43 10.10
C CYS A 674 -11.98 14.41 10.95
N PRO A 675 -12.46 14.80 12.14
CA PRO A 675 -11.69 15.61 13.07
C PRO A 675 -10.39 14.89 13.45
N VAL A 676 -9.35 15.68 13.72
CA VAL A 676 -8.15 15.18 14.38
C VAL A 676 -8.44 15.04 15.87
N GLU A 677 -8.33 13.80 16.35
CA GLU A 677 -8.32 13.45 17.78
C GLU A 677 -6.98 12.82 18.19
N GLN A 678 -6.85 12.37 19.45
CA GLN A 678 -5.58 12.07 20.13
C GLN A 678 -4.58 13.24 20.10
N VAL A 679 -5.09 14.47 20.14
CA VAL A 679 -4.28 15.69 20.28
C VAL A 679 -4.45 16.28 21.67
N SER A 680 -3.33 16.57 22.32
CA SER A 680 -3.33 17.27 23.61
C SER A 680 -3.37 18.78 23.38
N TRP A 681 -3.75 19.54 24.39
CA TRP A 681 -3.75 21.01 24.33
C TRP A 681 -2.37 21.56 23.96
N ASP A 682 -1.30 20.92 24.46
CA ASP A 682 0.09 21.27 24.16
C ASP A 682 0.46 20.99 22.69
N ASP A 683 0.01 19.86 22.12
CA ASP A 683 0.17 19.57 20.68
C ASP A 683 -0.59 20.58 19.81
N VAL A 684 -1.76 21.02 20.25
CA VAL A 684 -2.56 22.04 19.57
C VAL A 684 -1.85 23.40 19.57
N GLN A 685 -1.10 23.75 20.63
CA GLN A 685 -0.26 24.96 20.60
C GLN A 685 0.86 24.84 19.56
N GLU A 686 1.47 23.65 19.39
CA GLU A 686 2.47 23.43 18.34
C GLU A 686 1.87 23.55 16.93
N TYR A 687 0.70 22.94 16.70
CA TYR A 687 -0.07 23.08 15.45
C TYR A 687 -0.38 24.54 15.14
N LEU A 688 -0.90 25.30 16.12
CA LEU A 688 -1.21 26.72 15.98
C LEU A 688 0.05 27.54 15.67
N SER A 689 1.18 27.24 16.33
CA SER A 689 2.46 27.89 16.06
C SER A 689 2.92 27.67 14.61
N LYS A 690 2.88 26.43 14.11
CA LYS A 690 3.24 26.12 12.71
C LYS A 690 2.27 26.75 11.73
N LEU A 691 0.96 26.64 11.96
CA LEU A 691 -0.07 27.25 11.11
C LEU A 691 0.12 28.78 11.02
N ASN A 692 0.43 29.44 12.14
CA ASN A 692 0.72 30.88 12.17
C ASN A 692 1.98 31.24 11.39
N GLN A 693 3.05 30.44 11.50
CA GLN A 693 4.27 30.61 10.70
C GLN A 693 4.02 30.42 9.20
N MET A 694 3.21 29.43 8.82
CA MET A 694 2.91 29.09 7.41
C MET A 694 1.99 30.12 6.73
N THR A 695 1.12 30.79 7.49
CA THR A 695 0.07 31.68 6.95
C THR A 695 0.30 33.17 7.23
N GLY A 696 1.17 33.52 8.18
CA GLY A 696 1.35 34.89 8.65
C GLY A 696 0.12 35.46 9.38
N LYS A 697 -0.71 34.60 9.98
CA LYS A 697 -1.91 34.97 10.74
C LYS A 697 -1.75 34.67 12.24
N GLN A 698 -2.79 34.98 13.01
CA GLN A 698 -2.91 34.68 14.44
C GLN A 698 -4.12 33.78 14.68
N TYR A 699 -3.99 32.51 14.30
CA TYR A 699 -4.86 31.43 14.77
C TYR A 699 -4.55 31.12 16.23
N ARG A 700 -5.61 30.81 16.98
CA ARG A 700 -5.59 30.37 18.38
C ARG A 700 -6.77 29.45 18.65
N LEU A 701 -6.80 28.84 19.83
CA LEU A 701 -8.03 28.25 20.34
C LEU A 701 -9.07 29.35 20.65
N PRO A 702 -10.38 29.07 20.48
CA PRO A 702 -11.42 29.94 20.99
C PRO A 702 -11.29 30.11 22.51
N THR A 703 -11.70 31.27 23.02
CA THR A 703 -12.10 31.32 24.43
C THR A 703 -13.43 30.59 24.60
N GLU A 704 -13.72 30.11 25.79
CA GLU A 704 -15.00 29.47 26.08
C GLU A 704 -16.19 30.41 25.85
N SER A 705 -16.01 31.72 26.11
CA SER A 705 -17.04 32.74 25.85
C SER A 705 -17.30 32.92 24.35
N GLU A 706 -16.24 32.87 23.52
CA GLU A 706 -16.36 32.88 22.06
C GLU A 706 -17.03 31.61 21.55
N TRP A 707 -16.60 30.43 22.02
CA TRP A 707 -17.19 29.15 21.67
C TRP A 707 -18.66 29.08 22.03
N ARG A 708 -19.05 29.52 23.23
CA ARG A 708 -20.46 29.53 23.66
C ARG A 708 -21.31 30.43 22.78
N HIS A 709 -20.83 31.64 22.47
CA HIS A 709 -21.52 32.59 21.61
C HIS A 709 -21.63 32.10 20.16
N ALA A 710 -20.58 31.47 19.65
CA ALA A 710 -20.56 30.86 18.33
C ALA A 710 -21.53 29.68 18.25
N CYS A 711 -21.56 28.81 19.27
CA CYS A 711 -22.49 27.68 19.42
C CYS A 711 -23.97 28.12 19.39
N ASP A 712 -24.33 29.25 20.03
CA ASP A 712 -25.70 29.79 19.99
C ASP A 712 -26.16 30.10 18.56
N GLY A 713 -25.29 30.49 17.64
CA GLY A 713 -25.68 30.68 16.23
C GLY A 713 -26.82 31.69 16.01
N GLY A 714 -27.02 32.64 16.94
CA GLY A 714 -28.16 33.57 16.94
C GLY A 714 -29.41 33.11 17.70
N SER A 715 -29.47 31.87 18.21
CA SER A 715 -30.57 31.37 19.04
C SER A 715 -30.09 30.34 20.06
N SER A 716 -30.19 30.64 21.36
CA SER A 716 -29.82 29.69 22.41
C SER A 716 -30.74 28.48 22.45
N GLN A 717 -30.19 27.33 22.08
CA GLN A 717 -30.83 26.01 22.06
C GLN A 717 -30.12 25.07 23.06
N GLU A 718 -30.70 23.88 23.30
CA GLU A 718 -30.11 22.87 24.19
C GLU A 718 -28.81 22.26 23.63
N TYR A 719 -28.77 22.10 22.30
CA TYR A 719 -27.61 21.71 21.49
C TYR A 719 -27.29 22.83 20.50
N CYS A 720 -26.05 22.93 20.01
CA CYS A 720 -25.66 24.05 19.16
C CYS A 720 -26.39 23.99 17.80
N GLY A 721 -27.46 24.79 17.65
CA GLY A 721 -28.30 24.85 16.45
C GLY A 721 -29.64 24.09 16.52
N SER A 722 -29.93 23.31 17.57
CA SER A 722 -31.19 22.55 17.64
C SER A 722 -31.57 22.13 19.08
N GLY A 723 -32.86 21.91 19.32
CA GLY A 723 -33.37 21.18 20.49
C GLY A 723 -33.31 19.65 20.33
N ASN A 724 -32.94 19.14 19.16
CA ASN A 724 -32.79 17.70 18.89
C ASN A 724 -31.32 17.36 18.60
N VAL A 725 -30.71 16.57 19.50
CA VAL A 725 -29.31 16.12 19.41
C VAL A 725 -29.04 15.35 18.10
N ASP A 726 -29.96 14.50 17.62
CA ASP A 726 -29.74 13.69 16.42
C ASP A 726 -29.57 14.51 15.14
N ALA A 727 -30.15 15.71 15.10
CA ALA A 727 -30.05 16.62 13.96
C ALA A 727 -28.67 17.26 13.83
N VAL A 728 -28.02 17.58 14.96
CA VAL A 728 -26.79 18.40 15.01
C VAL A 728 -25.54 17.64 15.44
N ALA A 729 -25.68 16.42 16.00
CA ALA A 729 -24.57 15.74 16.68
C ALA A 729 -24.32 14.30 16.23
N TRP A 730 -23.04 13.94 16.18
CA TRP A 730 -22.57 12.57 16.29
C TRP A 730 -22.25 12.26 17.75
N TYR A 731 -23.06 11.46 18.42
CA TYR A 731 -22.92 11.10 19.84
C TYR A 731 -23.14 9.60 20.02
N ASN A 732 -23.00 9.06 21.24
CA ASN A 732 -23.05 7.61 21.50
C ASN A 732 -24.24 6.89 20.85
N GLY A 733 -25.42 7.52 20.87
CA GLY A 733 -26.66 6.95 20.31
C GLY A 733 -26.70 6.83 18.78
N ASN A 734 -25.85 7.53 18.02
CA ASN A 734 -25.89 7.54 16.56
C ASN A 734 -24.52 7.50 15.84
N SER A 735 -23.40 7.61 16.56
CA SER A 735 -22.04 7.61 15.99
C SER A 735 -21.58 6.22 15.55
N GLY A 736 -22.17 5.14 16.08
CA GLY A 736 -21.67 3.79 15.85
C GLY A 736 -20.27 3.55 16.44
N GLY A 737 -19.88 4.32 17.46
CA GLY A 737 -18.63 4.12 18.20
C GLY A 737 -17.37 4.67 17.54
N LYS A 738 -17.49 5.78 16.80
CA LYS A 738 -16.36 6.46 16.14
C LYS A 738 -16.66 7.91 15.74
N THR A 739 -15.62 8.68 15.44
CA THR A 739 -15.74 9.97 14.74
C THR A 739 -16.26 9.81 13.30
N HIS A 740 -16.80 10.89 12.75
CA HIS A 740 -17.35 10.99 11.40
C HIS A 740 -16.77 12.19 10.63
N PRO A 741 -16.87 12.21 9.29
CA PRO A 741 -16.52 13.37 8.50
C PRO A 741 -17.31 14.60 8.96
N VAL A 742 -16.60 15.73 9.10
CA VAL A 742 -17.20 17.00 9.51
C VAL A 742 -18.26 17.48 8.51
N GLY A 743 -19.23 18.23 8.99
CA GLY A 743 -20.28 18.84 8.17
C GLY A 743 -21.42 17.91 7.75
N GLN A 744 -21.48 16.67 8.27
CA GLN A 744 -22.55 15.70 7.94
C GLN A 744 -23.84 15.89 8.75
N LYS A 745 -23.82 16.71 9.80
CA LYS A 745 -24.99 17.09 10.60
C LYS A 745 -25.48 18.50 10.27
N GLN A 746 -26.60 18.91 10.84
CA GLN A 746 -27.15 20.26 10.66
C GLN A 746 -26.25 21.30 11.35
N ALA A 747 -25.91 22.38 10.64
CA ALA A 747 -25.23 23.54 11.21
C ALA A 747 -26.15 24.41 12.08
N ASN A 748 -25.56 25.18 12.99
CA ASN A 748 -26.28 26.25 13.68
C ASN A 748 -26.53 27.47 12.78
N GLY A 749 -27.21 28.49 13.29
CA GLY A 749 -27.62 29.67 12.52
C GLY A 749 -26.49 30.58 12.02
N TYR A 750 -25.23 30.34 12.42
CA TYR A 750 -24.04 30.98 11.82
C TYR A 750 -23.38 30.13 10.72
N GLY A 751 -23.84 28.89 10.50
CA GLY A 751 -23.22 27.97 9.54
C GLY A 751 -22.03 27.19 10.11
N LEU A 752 -21.91 27.10 11.44
CA LEU A 752 -20.94 26.26 12.12
C LEU A 752 -21.52 24.85 12.32
N TYR A 753 -20.73 23.84 11.96
CA TYR A 753 -21.07 22.43 12.05
C TYR A 753 -20.31 21.77 13.19
N ASP A 754 -20.83 20.65 13.69
CA ASP A 754 -20.16 19.76 14.66
C ASP A 754 -19.75 20.47 15.97
N MET A 755 -20.39 21.60 16.28
CA MET A 755 -20.29 22.28 17.59
C MET A 755 -20.93 21.44 18.73
N THR A 756 -21.37 20.22 18.44
CA THR A 756 -22.06 19.30 19.35
C THR A 756 -21.75 17.88 18.90
N GLY A 757 -21.15 17.06 19.77
CA GLY A 757 -20.70 15.72 19.40
C GLY A 757 -19.48 15.73 18.47
N ASN A 758 -19.24 14.60 17.82
CA ASN A 758 -18.04 14.25 17.06
C ASN A 758 -16.78 14.21 17.95
N VAL A 759 -16.14 15.33 18.28
CA VAL A 759 -15.10 15.39 19.33
C VAL A 759 -15.27 16.57 20.27
N TRP A 760 -14.82 16.40 21.52
CA TRP A 760 -14.66 17.54 22.43
C TRP A 760 -13.63 18.53 21.86
N GLU A 761 -13.98 19.81 21.84
CA GLU A 761 -13.10 20.87 21.34
C GLU A 761 -12.31 21.53 22.48
N TRP A 762 -10.98 21.50 22.40
CA TRP A 762 -10.09 22.25 23.30
C TRP A 762 -10.34 23.76 23.23
N GLN A 763 -10.30 24.42 24.40
CA GLN A 763 -10.45 25.86 24.55
C GLN A 763 -9.16 26.52 25.07
N GLN A 764 -9.06 27.84 24.93
CA GLN A 764 -7.95 28.60 25.50
C GLN A 764 -8.01 28.69 27.04
N ASP A 765 -9.20 28.69 27.62
CA ASP A 765 -9.45 28.95 29.04
C ASP A 765 -8.87 27.89 30.00
N CYS A 766 -8.37 28.38 31.13
CA CYS A 766 -7.91 27.55 32.25
C CYS A 766 -9.09 27.06 33.08
N TRP A 767 -9.10 25.78 33.49
CA TRP A 767 -10.21 25.23 34.27
C TRP A 767 -10.28 25.87 35.67
N ARG A 768 -11.26 26.76 35.89
CA ARG A 768 -11.46 27.49 37.16
C ARG A 768 -10.18 28.20 37.66
N GLY A 769 -9.37 28.72 36.74
CA GLY A 769 -8.09 29.38 37.05
C GLY A 769 -6.87 28.45 37.19
N ASN A 770 -7.04 27.13 37.23
CA ASN A 770 -5.92 26.19 37.12
C ASN A 770 -5.56 25.98 35.64
N CYS A 771 -4.42 26.50 35.18
CA CYS A 771 -4.00 26.37 33.78
C CYS A 771 -3.31 25.05 33.43
N SER A 772 -3.10 24.16 34.41
CA SER A 772 -2.66 22.76 34.19
C SER A 772 -3.79 21.87 33.66
N GLU A 773 -5.04 22.34 33.78
CA GLU A 773 -6.25 21.75 33.20
C GLU A 773 -6.89 22.79 32.27
N ARG A 774 -7.40 22.36 31.12
CA ARG A 774 -8.05 23.25 30.14
C ARG A 774 -9.50 22.82 29.91
N VAL A 775 -10.32 23.78 29.48
CA VAL A 775 -11.73 23.53 29.20
C VAL A 775 -11.89 22.77 27.87
N LEU A 776 -12.82 21.84 27.85
CA LEU A 776 -13.32 21.12 26.67
C LEU A 776 -14.83 21.39 26.51
N ARG A 777 -15.32 21.56 25.28
CA ARG A 777 -16.74 21.85 24.96
C ARG A 777 -17.24 20.99 23.79
N GLY A 778 -18.55 20.82 23.65
CA GLY A 778 -19.20 20.12 22.52
C GLY A 778 -19.74 18.72 22.81
N GLY A 779 -19.06 17.92 23.65
CA GLY A 779 -19.31 16.48 23.74
C GLY A 779 -18.69 15.72 22.57
N SER A 780 -18.54 14.40 22.69
CA SER A 780 -17.91 13.58 21.65
C SER A 780 -18.80 12.48 21.07
N TRP A 781 -18.28 11.75 20.07
CA TRP A 781 -18.89 10.57 19.49
C TRP A 781 -19.27 9.47 20.49
N ASN A 782 -18.60 9.42 21.66
CA ASN A 782 -18.81 8.39 22.68
C ASN A 782 -19.72 8.86 23.83
N ASP A 783 -20.10 10.14 23.85
CA ASP A 783 -20.87 10.74 24.92
C ASP A 783 -22.38 10.49 24.83
N GLY A 784 -23.02 10.39 25.99
CA GLY A 784 -24.47 10.47 26.08
C GLY A 784 -24.99 11.87 25.71
N SER A 785 -26.26 11.94 25.29
CA SER A 785 -26.92 13.18 24.86
C SER A 785 -26.89 14.30 25.92
N GLU A 786 -26.74 13.94 27.18
CA GLU A 786 -26.59 14.84 28.31
C GLU A 786 -25.24 15.55 28.34
N ASN A 787 -24.16 14.90 27.86
CA ASN A 787 -22.82 15.49 27.81
C ASN A 787 -22.61 16.41 26.61
N ALA A 788 -23.32 16.16 25.51
CA ALA A 788 -23.29 17.00 24.30
C ALA A 788 -24.00 18.37 24.45
N ARG A 789 -24.68 18.66 25.57
CA ARG A 789 -25.43 19.91 25.75
C ARG A 789 -24.53 21.15 25.61
N ALA A 790 -25.04 22.21 24.99
CA ALA A 790 -24.31 23.48 24.78
C ALA A 790 -23.77 24.14 26.07
N ALA A 791 -24.39 23.83 27.22
CA ALA A 791 -23.97 24.28 28.54
C ALA A 791 -22.85 23.44 29.19
N ASN A 792 -22.59 22.22 28.71
CA ASN A 792 -21.70 21.28 29.39
C ASN A 792 -20.23 21.58 29.13
N ARG A 793 -19.45 21.49 30.20
CA ARG A 793 -18.02 21.78 30.23
C ARG A 793 -17.29 20.57 30.77
N TYR A 794 -16.32 20.06 30.02
CA TYR A 794 -15.41 19.04 30.51
C TYR A 794 -14.02 19.65 30.76
N ARG A 795 -13.15 18.89 31.43
CA ARG A 795 -11.77 19.29 31.73
C ARG A 795 -10.81 18.16 31.46
N SER A 796 -9.64 18.49 30.95
CA SER A 796 -8.54 17.54 30.77
C SER A 796 -7.20 18.26 30.98
N THR A 797 -6.15 17.51 31.29
CA THR A 797 -4.81 18.07 31.52
C THR A 797 -4.13 18.41 30.19
N THR A 798 -3.24 19.42 30.17
CA THR A 798 -2.72 19.97 28.90
C THR A 798 -2.02 18.94 28.00
N ALA A 799 -1.38 17.94 28.60
CA ALA A 799 -0.63 16.88 27.92
C ALA A 799 -1.45 15.60 27.63
N ARG A 800 -2.73 15.54 28.01
CA ARG A 800 -3.57 14.34 27.82
C ARG A 800 -4.11 14.27 26.39
N ARG A 801 -4.02 13.09 25.79
CA ARG A 801 -4.57 12.72 24.47
C ARG A 801 -5.62 11.65 24.68
N ASP A 802 -6.83 11.87 24.17
CA ASP A 802 -7.90 10.88 24.11
C ASP A 802 -8.45 10.82 22.68
N ASP A 803 -9.05 9.70 22.31
CA ASP A 803 -9.62 9.43 20.97
C ASP A 803 -10.95 10.15 20.69
N ASP A 804 -11.34 11.04 21.59
CA ASP A 804 -12.56 11.82 21.54
C ASP A 804 -12.31 13.32 21.83
N ASN A 805 -11.04 13.73 21.96
CA ASN A 805 -10.58 15.12 22.14
C ASN A 805 -9.89 15.64 20.87
N GLY A 806 -10.49 16.66 20.25
CA GLY A 806 -9.93 17.44 19.15
C GLY A 806 -10.03 18.95 19.41
N PHE A 807 -10.13 19.76 18.35
CA PHE A 807 -10.21 21.22 18.49
C PHE A 807 -10.71 21.94 17.24
N ARG A 808 -11.02 23.21 17.42
CA ARG A 808 -11.38 24.18 16.39
C ARG A 808 -10.50 25.42 16.54
N VAL A 809 -10.22 26.12 15.44
CA VAL A 809 -9.43 27.35 15.44
C VAL A 809 -10.31 28.60 15.35
N VAL A 810 -9.84 29.70 15.92
CA VAL A 810 -10.33 31.05 15.62
C VAL A 810 -9.19 31.93 15.14
N VAL A 811 -9.50 32.95 14.33
CA VAL A 811 -8.54 33.94 13.83
C VAL A 811 -9.10 35.35 14.01
N GLY A 812 -8.27 36.24 14.57
CA GLY A 812 -8.68 37.61 14.89
C GLY A 812 -8.33 38.00 16.33
N SER A 813 -8.47 39.29 16.62
CA SER A 813 -8.10 39.90 17.89
C SER A 813 -8.81 39.24 19.06
N ALA A 814 -8.06 38.72 20.03
CA ALA A 814 -8.64 38.44 21.35
C ALA A 814 -8.93 39.79 22.03
N ARG A 815 -10.20 40.07 22.35
CA ARG A 815 -10.51 41.15 23.30
C ARG A 815 -10.22 40.61 24.69
N THR A 816 -9.28 41.27 25.39
CA THR A 816 -9.10 41.11 26.82
C THR A 816 -10.22 41.88 27.52
N ASP A 817 -11.28 41.16 27.90
CA ASP A 817 -12.27 41.61 28.88
C ASP A 817 -11.81 41.20 30.30
#